data_AF-A0A8H7G4V4-F1
#
_entry.id   AF-A0A8H7G4V4-F1
#
_cell.length_a   1.000
_cell.length_b   1.000
_cell.length_c   1.000
_cell.angle_alpha   90.00
_cell.angle_beta   90.00
_cell.angle_gamma   90.00
#
_symmetry.space_group_name_H-M   'P 1'
#
loop_
_entity.id
_entity.type
_entity.pdbx_description
1 polymer ?
#
loop_
_entity_poly.entity_id
_entity_poly.type
_entity_poly.pdbx_seq_one_letter_code
_entity_poly.pdbx_strand_id
1 'polypeptide(L)'
;MESKPEYDDLAAQVVNLPRFAATDSAPRHIPDVPEDAASIDFMMEHLNDPNFDLRKRSTFSLASIESQKKDGKDRDSEFDTESRVESTGYSDAPMSDFTDFDDESPYPEVRASVASIDDPTMPCSTFRMWVLGLFYTVLISGLNQFFSMRYPSVLITGIAAQLSSLPLGKFMAWCLPTTRFRTFGYVWSFNPGPFNIKEHVCITVMANVVVGGAYATDIVATQRVFYGQQLGWSYQIMLILSTQIIGFSLGGLLRKFLVWPSSMIWPGALVNCALFNTLHKSYGTVDRRHMSREKFFLIALGCSFAYYWLPGYLFTALSVFNWVCWIAPQNVVVNQLFGTMTGLGMGVLTFDWAMIGYVGSPLVTPWWSEANTVASLVLCFFIVTPIWYYSNAFYTAFLPISSYLTFTNTGATFDPSQILTNGTFDAAKYEAYSPLLMSATLAMAYGLAFASFSSVIVHTFIWYRRDITRRFKSSLRDERDIHSRLMQAYPEVPHVWYGTLGLAALVLLIVTITVFPTGLPVWALFIALVLASLLTIPIGMLQAVTNQQITTQVMHEMLAGYMIPGHPVANMIFKCVAFIGTNQAVGFAGDLKLGHYMKIPPRVMFMAQVVAAFVSCFVVTAVQDWMFVNIADFCTEGQANGFSCPSTNTFASASMIWGGVGPARLFSVGKMYNPLLYFFLLGALAPVPFYFLARRYPLSLWRYVNIPVFFAGVGAMPPASGINYSSWALVGFFFQWFLRRFHFRWWMRYNYILSAALDAGVALGLVVIFFTVQYPANGTIGLSTIQTWWGNTGYLNTADALGTPFMVPTGPTFGPATW
;
A
#
# COMPACT_ATOMS: atom_id res chain seq x y z
N MET A 1 -67.77 20.06 -11.99
CA MET A 1 -67.16 21.08 -12.86
C MET A 1 -66.23 21.91 -11.97
N GLU A 2 -64.94 21.74 -12.22
CA GLU A 2 -63.75 22.56 -11.88
C GLU A 2 -63.78 23.61 -10.75
N SER A 3 -62.82 23.50 -9.83
CA SER A 3 -61.53 24.25 -9.91
C SER A 3 -60.61 23.88 -8.73
N LYS A 4 -59.33 23.60 -9.05
CA LYS A 4 -58.21 23.35 -8.11
C LYS A 4 -57.35 24.63 -8.00
N PRO A 5 -56.70 24.91 -6.85
CA PRO A 5 -55.73 25.99 -6.74
C PRO A 5 -54.28 25.54 -7.00
N GLU A 6 -53.46 26.54 -7.31
CA GLU A 6 -52.04 26.55 -7.62
C GLU A 6 -51.14 25.93 -6.54
N TYR A 7 -50.25 25.03 -6.96
CA TYR A 7 -49.04 24.64 -6.21
C TYR A 7 -48.05 23.97 -7.18
N ASP A 8 -47.59 24.67 -8.22
CA ASP A 8 -46.65 24.06 -9.20
C ASP A 8 -45.77 25.08 -9.95
N ASP A 9 -45.21 26.09 -9.27
CA ASP A 9 -44.36 27.11 -9.94
C ASP A 9 -42.95 27.29 -9.33
N LEU A 10 -42.42 26.24 -8.68
CA LEU A 10 -41.02 26.22 -8.18
C LEU A 10 -40.16 25.08 -8.75
N ALA A 11 -40.67 24.32 -9.72
CA ALA A 11 -39.95 23.21 -10.36
C ALA A 11 -39.34 23.55 -11.75
N ALA A 12 -39.46 24.80 -12.22
CA ALA A 12 -39.08 25.19 -13.57
C ALA A 12 -37.79 26.06 -13.62
N GLN A 13 -36.72 25.66 -12.93
CA GLN A 13 -35.36 26.16 -13.19
C GLN A 13 -34.32 25.03 -13.01
N VAL A 14 -34.42 24.00 -13.83
CA VAL A 14 -33.30 23.08 -14.10
C VAL A 14 -32.78 23.40 -15.50
N VAL A 15 -31.53 23.86 -15.51
CA VAL A 15 -30.73 24.30 -16.66
C VAL A 15 -30.82 23.31 -17.83
N ASN A 16 -31.21 23.83 -19.00
CA ASN A 16 -31.10 23.18 -20.30
C ASN A 16 -29.64 22.76 -20.55
N LEU A 17 -29.37 21.46 -20.50
CA LEU A 17 -28.16 20.87 -21.08
C LEU A 17 -28.38 20.73 -22.60
N PRO A 18 -27.39 21.08 -23.45
CA PRO A 18 -27.53 20.91 -24.89
C PRO A 18 -27.68 19.42 -25.23
N ARG A 19 -28.78 19.08 -25.90
CA ARG A 19 -28.97 17.78 -26.54
C ARG A 19 -27.98 17.68 -27.70
N PHE A 20 -26.91 16.91 -27.53
CA PHE A 20 -26.10 16.49 -28.66
C PHE A 20 -26.96 15.61 -29.56
N ALA A 21 -27.18 16.08 -30.80
CA ALA A 21 -27.83 15.31 -31.84
C ALA A 21 -26.98 14.05 -32.11
N ALA A 22 -27.62 12.89 -32.00
CA ALA A 22 -27.03 11.62 -32.39
C ALA A 22 -26.81 11.64 -33.91
N THR A 23 -25.60 11.95 -34.35
CA THR A 23 -25.14 11.62 -35.69
C THR A 23 -24.86 10.12 -35.74
N ASP A 24 -25.51 9.42 -36.67
CA ASP A 24 -25.26 8.02 -37.02
C ASP A 24 -23.75 7.77 -37.21
N SER A 25 -23.09 7.25 -36.19
CA SER A 25 -21.76 6.67 -36.31
C SER A 25 -21.87 5.18 -36.01
N ALA A 26 -21.63 4.35 -37.02
CA ALA A 26 -21.35 2.94 -36.82
C ALA A 26 -20.34 2.75 -35.67
N PRO A 27 -20.44 1.67 -34.88
CA PRO A 27 -19.54 1.44 -33.76
C PRO A 27 -18.09 1.49 -34.25
N ARG A 28 -17.35 2.54 -33.85
CA ARG A 28 -15.94 2.71 -34.20
C ARG A 28 -15.18 1.50 -33.67
N HIS A 29 -14.52 0.77 -34.58
CA HIS A 29 -13.58 -0.29 -34.21
C HIS A 29 -12.33 0.35 -33.62
N ILE A 30 -12.29 0.46 -32.29
CA ILE A 30 -11.10 0.92 -31.56
C ILE A 30 -10.25 -0.33 -31.30
N PRO A 31 -9.08 -0.47 -31.94
CA PRO A 31 -8.19 -1.58 -31.63
C PRO A 31 -7.73 -1.49 -30.17
N ASP A 32 -7.71 -2.64 -29.49
CA ASP A 32 -7.31 -2.82 -28.08
C ASP A 32 -5.86 -2.36 -27.77
N VAL A 33 -5.06 -2.06 -28.81
CA VAL A 33 -3.68 -1.59 -28.77
C VAL A 33 -3.50 -0.58 -29.93
N PRO A 34 -2.93 0.61 -29.72
CA PRO A 34 -2.67 1.56 -30.80
C PRO A 34 -1.87 0.91 -31.93
N GLU A 35 -2.28 1.09 -33.18
CA GLU A 35 -1.64 0.48 -34.36
C GLU A 35 -0.55 1.38 -34.98
N ASP A 36 -0.47 2.64 -34.57
CA ASP A 36 0.44 3.64 -35.16
C ASP A 36 1.86 3.53 -34.58
N ALA A 37 2.75 2.83 -35.28
CA ALA A 37 4.15 2.62 -34.88
C ALA A 37 4.91 3.93 -34.54
N ALA A 38 4.64 5.04 -35.23
CA ALA A 38 5.27 6.34 -34.97
C ALA A 38 4.75 7.06 -33.71
N SER A 39 3.60 6.66 -33.19
CA SER A 39 3.12 7.10 -31.86
C SER A 39 3.79 6.29 -30.76
N ILE A 40 4.06 5.01 -31.03
CA ILE A 40 4.64 4.05 -30.09
C ILE A 40 6.12 4.37 -29.84
N ASP A 41 6.94 4.61 -30.87
CA ASP A 41 8.36 4.93 -30.70
C ASP A 41 8.59 6.22 -29.90
N PHE A 42 7.79 7.27 -30.17
CA PHE A 42 7.85 8.54 -29.45
C PHE A 42 7.35 8.45 -28.00
N MET A 43 6.27 7.66 -27.78
CA MET A 43 5.81 7.34 -26.42
C MET A 43 6.86 6.52 -25.67
N MET A 44 7.57 5.60 -26.32
CA MET A 44 8.64 4.81 -25.70
C MET A 44 9.83 5.66 -25.22
N GLU A 45 10.14 6.77 -25.89
CA GLU A 45 11.21 7.71 -25.45
C GLU A 45 10.84 8.52 -24.19
N HIS A 46 9.55 8.74 -23.94
CA HIS A 46 9.04 9.61 -22.87
C HIS A 46 8.16 8.88 -21.84
N LEU A 47 8.03 7.55 -21.96
CA LEU A 47 7.06 6.69 -21.24
C LEU A 47 7.20 6.65 -19.72
N ASN A 48 8.31 7.15 -19.17
CA ASN A 48 8.57 7.13 -17.74
C ASN A 48 8.57 8.54 -17.13
N ASP A 49 8.39 9.59 -17.91
CA ASP A 49 8.46 10.97 -17.41
C ASP A 49 7.14 11.37 -16.72
N PRO A 50 7.12 11.51 -15.38
CA PRO A 50 5.89 11.81 -14.64
C PRO A 50 5.33 13.21 -14.93
N ASN A 51 6.09 14.08 -15.60
CA ASN A 51 5.75 15.47 -15.89
C ASN A 51 5.63 15.77 -17.40
N PHE A 52 5.59 14.75 -18.26
CA PHE A 52 5.52 14.96 -19.71
C PHE A 52 4.13 15.40 -20.17
N ASP A 53 4.05 16.59 -20.77
CA ASP A 53 2.84 17.13 -21.41
C ASP A 53 2.83 16.74 -22.89
N LEU A 54 1.88 15.87 -23.28
CA LEU A 54 1.68 15.38 -24.65
C LEU A 54 1.34 16.50 -25.66
N ARG A 55 0.97 17.70 -25.19
CA ARG A 55 0.57 18.82 -26.04
C ARG A 55 1.65 19.37 -26.95
N LYS A 56 2.93 19.05 -26.73
CA LYS A 56 4.01 19.49 -27.62
C LYS A 56 3.93 18.90 -29.05
N ARG A 57 2.95 18.05 -29.36
CA ARG A 57 2.75 17.45 -30.69
C ARG A 57 1.54 17.94 -31.48
N SER A 58 0.70 18.86 -30.97
CA SER A 58 -0.51 19.28 -31.71
C SER A 58 -0.26 20.18 -32.94
N THR A 59 0.98 20.34 -33.41
CA THR A 59 1.31 21.11 -34.62
C THR A 59 1.77 20.27 -35.81
N PHE A 60 1.59 18.94 -35.79
CA PHE A 60 1.92 18.11 -36.95
C PHE A 60 0.76 17.22 -37.38
N SER A 61 -0.28 17.84 -37.94
CA SER A 61 -1.11 17.23 -38.99
C SER A 61 -1.89 18.33 -39.74
N LEU A 62 -2.04 18.17 -41.05
CA LEU A 62 -2.82 19.00 -42.00
C LEU A 62 -2.21 20.29 -42.60
N ALA A 63 -0.89 20.35 -42.85
CA ALA A 63 -0.33 21.37 -43.75
C ALA A 63 0.71 20.84 -44.74
N SER A 64 0.68 19.54 -45.07
CA SER A 64 1.54 18.94 -46.09
C SER A 64 0.85 18.75 -47.44
N ILE A 65 -0.05 19.67 -47.82
CA ILE A 65 -0.48 19.91 -49.20
C ILE A 65 -0.73 21.42 -49.34
N GLU A 66 0.32 22.23 -49.38
CA GLU A 66 0.43 23.37 -50.30
C GLU A 66 1.75 24.12 -50.12
N SER A 67 2.36 24.41 -51.27
CA SER A 67 3.40 25.42 -51.50
C SER A 67 4.84 25.11 -51.04
N GLN A 68 5.63 24.70 -52.05
CA GLN A 68 7.06 25.00 -52.13
C GLN A 68 7.29 26.52 -52.18
N LYS A 69 8.16 27.07 -51.30
CA LYS A 69 9.40 27.80 -51.66
C LYS A 69 9.93 28.71 -50.52
N LYS A 70 11.27 28.74 -50.47
CA LYS A 70 12.21 29.83 -50.13
C LYS A 70 12.82 29.91 -48.72
N ASP A 71 14.07 29.45 -48.68
CA ASP A 71 15.31 30.01 -48.12
C ASP A 71 15.29 31.04 -46.97
N GLY A 72 16.14 30.77 -45.97
CA GLY A 72 17.02 31.82 -45.41
C GLY A 72 17.42 31.75 -43.93
N LYS A 73 18.68 31.29 -43.70
CA LYS A 73 19.72 31.87 -42.83
C LYS A 73 19.81 31.54 -41.31
N ASP A 74 21.01 31.08 -40.95
CA ASP A 74 21.60 30.95 -39.60
C ASP A 74 21.60 32.26 -38.78
N ARG A 75 21.44 32.12 -37.44
CA ARG A 75 22.34 32.72 -36.42
C ARG A 75 21.96 32.36 -34.95
N ASP A 76 22.93 31.74 -34.28
CA ASP A 76 23.45 31.91 -32.92
C ASP A 76 22.57 32.32 -31.71
N SER A 77 22.73 31.49 -30.68
CA SER A 77 22.82 31.73 -29.22
C SER A 77 22.36 33.07 -28.64
N GLU A 78 21.42 33.01 -27.68
CA GLU A 78 21.63 33.34 -26.27
C GLU A 78 20.34 33.12 -25.46
N PHE A 79 20.50 32.68 -24.21
CA PHE A 79 19.58 32.82 -23.08
C PHE A 79 18.06 32.64 -23.32
N ASP A 80 17.51 31.50 -22.89
CA ASP A 80 16.13 31.47 -22.37
C ASP A 80 16.05 30.56 -21.14
N THR A 81 16.20 31.23 -20.00
CA THR A 81 15.92 30.72 -18.66
C THR A 81 14.51 31.18 -18.30
N GLU A 82 13.77 30.33 -17.58
CA GLU A 82 12.48 30.61 -16.94
C GLU A 82 11.18 30.41 -17.73
N SER A 83 10.23 29.94 -16.93
CA SER A 83 8.84 29.65 -17.23
C SER A 83 8.05 30.87 -17.74
N ARG A 84 7.51 30.77 -18.95
CA ARG A 84 6.15 31.25 -19.27
C ARG A 84 5.27 30.00 -19.28
N VAL A 85 4.26 29.85 -18.43
CA VAL A 85 3.02 30.61 -18.48
C VAL A 85 2.51 30.90 -17.06
N GLU A 86 2.75 32.12 -16.57
CA GLU A 86 1.73 32.86 -15.85
C GLU A 86 1.05 33.79 -16.86
N SER A 87 -0.27 33.76 -16.86
CA SER A 87 -1.15 34.62 -17.63
C SER A 87 -0.99 36.08 -17.20
N THR A 88 -0.36 36.90 -18.04
CA THR A 88 -0.73 38.32 -18.16
C THR A 88 -0.92 38.59 -19.64
N GLY A 89 -2.18 38.69 -20.03
CA GLY A 89 -2.61 38.78 -21.42
C GLY A 89 -4.12 38.65 -21.49
N TYR A 90 -4.82 39.67 -20.99
CA TYR A 90 -6.14 39.98 -21.48
C TYR A 90 -5.94 40.30 -22.97
N SER A 91 -6.25 39.34 -23.84
CA SER A 91 -6.40 39.58 -25.26
C SER A 91 -7.82 39.22 -25.61
N ASP A 92 -8.63 40.25 -25.86
CA ASP A 92 -9.88 40.16 -26.60
C ASP A 92 -9.59 39.48 -27.95
N ALA A 93 -9.78 38.17 -28.00
CA ALA A 93 -9.83 37.40 -29.23
C ALA A 93 -11.17 36.67 -29.24
N PRO A 94 -11.98 36.80 -30.30
CA PRO A 94 -13.32 36.24 -30.33
C PRO A 94 -13.24 34.72 -30.26
N MET A 95 -13.96 34.20 -29.27
CA MET A 95 -14.28 32.81 -28.95
C MET A 95 -14.47 31.94 -30.22
N SER A 96 -13.44 31.18 -30.59
CA SER A 96 -13.55 30.03 -31.49
C SER A 96 -13.41 28.74 -30.67
N ASP A 97 -14.55 28.08 -30.52
CA ASP A 97 -14.92 27.04 -29.58
C ASP A 97 -14.43 25.63 -30.02
N PHE A 98 -13.12 25.42 -30.14
CA PHE A 98 -12.52 24.10 -30.37
C PHE A 98 -11.22 23.95 -29.58
N THR A 99 -11.33 23.83 -28.26
CA THR A 99 -10.27 23.16 -27.48
C THR A 99 -10.37 21.67 -27.73
N ASP A 100 -9.43 21.09 -28.50
CA ASP A 100 -9.31 19.63 -28.68
C ASP A 100 -9.20 18.94 -27.31
N PHE A 101 -10.28 18.28 -26.91
CA PHE A 101 -10.26 17.35 -25.78
C PHE A 101 -9.94 15.97 -26.32
N ASP A 102 -8.79 15.42 -25.95
CA ASP A 102 -8.46 14.03 -26.27
C ASP A 102 -9.50 13.08 -25.64
N ASP A 103 -10.08 12.19 -26.45
CA ASP A 103 -11.01 11.16 -25.99
C ASP A 103 -10.32 9.97 -25.31
N GLU A 104 -9.00 10.05 -25.10
CA GLU A 104 -8.21 9.05 -24.40
C GLU A 104 -7.39 9.66 -23.27
N SER A 105 -7.05 8.81 -22.28
CA SER A 105 -6.17 9.23 -21.19
C SER A 105 -4.73 9.43 -21.70
N PRO A 106 -3.97 10.41 -21.21
CA PRO A 106 -2.59 10.64 -21.61
C PRO A 106 -1.66 9.45 -21.30
N TYR A 107 -1.98 8.65 -20.28
CA TYR A 107 -1.13 7.55 -19.82
C TYR A 107 -1.51 6.22 -20.50
N PRO A 108 -0.56 5.54 -21.19
CA PRO A 108 -0.81 4.26 -21.83
C PRO A 108 -1.31 3.16 -20.88
N GLU A 109 -0.83 3.13 -19.62
CA GLU A 109 -1.28 2.11 -18.66
C GLU A 109 -2.77 2.26 -18.31
N VAL A 110 -3.23 3.51 -18.24
CA VAL A 110 -4.63 3.84 -17.97
C VAL A 110 -5.49 3.45 -19.17
N ARG A 111 -5.08 3.81 -20.40
CA ARG A 111 -5.79 3.44 -21.64
C ARG A 111 -5.95 1.93 -21.81
N ALA A 112 -4.93 1.16 -21.42
CA ALA A 112 -4.94 -0.30 -21.51
C ALA A 112 -5.95 -0.97 -20.55
N SER A 113 -6.16 -0.33 -19.40
CA SER A 113 -6.80 -0.94 -18.23
C SER A 113 -8.18 -0.37 -17.94
N VAL A 114 -8.50 0.82 -18.44
CA VAL A 114 -9.70 1.59 -18.08
C VAL A 114 -10.47 1.98 -19.34
N ALA A 115 -11.78 1.74 -19.34
CA ALA A 115 -12.64 2.13 -20.45
C ALA A 115 -12.85 3.66 -20.50
N SER A 116 -12.82 4.21 -21.71
CA SER A 116 -13.11 5.62 -22.03
C SER A 116 -14.61 5.94 -22.13
N ILE A 117 -15.48 4.98 -21.82
CA ILE A 117 -16.94 5.12 -21.86
C ILE A 117 -17.58 4.83 -20.51
N ASP A 118 -18.76 5.38 -20.27
CA ASP A 118 -19.57 5.14 -19.08
C ASP A 118 -21.06 5.20 -19.39
N ASP A 119 -21.85 4.40 -18.66
CA ASP A 119 -23.31 4.45 -18.64
C ASP A 119 -23.79 4.92 -17.25
N PRO A 120 -24.24 6.17 -17.12
CA PRO A 120 -24.74 6.72 -15.86
C PRO A 120 -26.01 6.07 -15.32
N THR A 121 -26.76 5.34 -16.15
CA THR A 121 -28.03 4.71 -15.76
C THR A 121 -27.85 3.34 -15.11
N MET A 122 -26.65 2.77 -15.20
CA MET A 122 -26.33 1.45 -14.64
C MET A 122 -26.45 1.44 -13.11
N PRO A 123 -27.26 0.53 -12.52
CA PRO A 123 -27.50 0.52 -11.08
C PRO A 123 -26.24 0.10 -10.31
N CYS A 124 -25.90 0.84 -9.25
CA CYS A 124 -24.68 0.62 -8.48
C CYS A 124 -24.97 0.26 -7.01
N SER A 125 -25.85 1.01 -6.33
CA SER A 125 -26.28 0.71 -4.96
C SER A 125 -27.53 -0.16 -4.98
N THR A 126 -27.33 -1.48 -4.89
CA THR A 126 -28.40 -2.48 -4.94
C THR A 126 -28.37 -3.36 -3.70
N PHE A 127 -29.45 -4.09 -3.45
CA PHE A 127 -29.51 -5.04 -2.35
C PHE A 127 -28.39 -6.09 -2.43
N ARG A 128 -28.16 -6.67 -3.62
CA ARG A 128 -27.12 -7.68 -3.83
C ARG A 128 -25.71 -7.14 -3.57
N MET A 129 -25.44 -5.89 -3.94
CA MET A 129 -24.16 -5.23 -3.67
C MET A 129 -23.91 -5.14 -2.16
N TRP A 130 -24.89 -4.67 -1.39
CA TRP A 130 -24.75 -4.53 0.06
C TRP A 130 -24.63 -5.87 0.78
N VAL A 131 -25.42 -6.89 0.39
CA VAL A 131 -25.36 -8.22 1.01
C VAL A 131 -24.01 -8.87 0.76
N LEU A 132 -23.54 -8.91 -0.49
CA LEU A 132 -22.24 -9.51 -0.81
C LEU A 132 -21.09 -8.68 -0.22
N GLY A 133 -21.17 -7.35 -0.29
CA GLY A 133 -20.19 -6.44 0.27
C GLY A 133 -20.03 -6.64 1.78
N LEU A 134 -21.13 -6.68 2.53
CA LEU A 134 -21.11 -6.95 3.97
C LEU A 134 -20.63 -8.37 4.30
N PHE A 135 -21.03 -9.36 3.50
CA PHE A 135 -20.55 -10.74 3.64
C PHE A 135 -19.03 -10.81 3.54
N TYR A 136 -18.43 -10.23 2.49
CA TYR A 136 -16.96 -10.20 2.35
C TYR A 136 -16.28 -9.31 3.38
N THR A 137 -16.94 -8.23 3.81
CA THR A 137 -16.45 -7.38 4.91
C THR A 137 -16.26 -8.21 6.18
N VAL A 138 -17.28 -8.99 6.59
CA VAL A 138 -17.22 -9.86 7.78
C VAL A 138 -16.22 -11.00 7.58
N LEU A 139 -16.28 -11.68 6.43
CA LEU A 139 -15.45 -12.84 6.15
C LEU A 139 -13.96 -12.49 6.10
N ILE A 140 -13.57 -11.47 5.33
CA ILE A 140 -12.16 -11.11 5.13
C ILE A 140 -11.58 -10.48 6.39
N SER A 141 -12.31 -9.55 7.05
CA SER A 141 -11.81 -8.96 8.29
C SER A 141 -11.65 -9.99 9.40
N GLY A 142 -12.60 -10.92 9.54
CA GLY A 142 -12.53 -11.98 10.55
C GLY A 142 -11.41 -12.98 10.28
N LEU A 143 -11.30 -13.48 9.04
CA LEU A 143 -10.23 -14.42 8.68
C LEU A 143 -8.84 -13.79 8.77
N ASN A 144 -8.66 -12.56 8.26
CA ASN A 144 -7.37 -11.90 8.34
C ASN A 144 -6.97 -11.59 9.79
N GLN A 145 -7.91 -11.18 10.65
CA GLN A 145 -7.64 -11.00 12.07
C GLN A 145 -7.26 -12.30 12.78
N PHE A 146 -7.89 -13.42 12.40
CA PHE A 146 -7.56 -14.73 12.94
C PHE A 146 -6.16 -15.18 12.50
N PHE A 147 -5.85 -15.05 11.21
CA PHE A 147 -4.57 -15.51 10.66
C PHE A 147 -3.39 -14.58 10.93
N SER A 148 -3.62 -13.29 11.22
CA SER A 148 -2.52 -12.35 11.52
C SER A 148 -1.78 -12.70 12.81
N MET A 149 -2.45 -13.36 13.76
CA MET A 149 -1.87 -13.77 15.05
C MET A 149 -1.12 -15.10 14.97
N ARG A 150 -1.15 -15.78 13.81
CA ARG A 150 -0.49 -17.07 13.56
C ARG A 150 0.81 -16.88 12.78
N TYR A 151 1.78 -17.75 12.99
CA TYR A 151 2.98 -17.88 12.17
C TYR A 151 3.06 -19.27 11.51
N PRO A 152 3.24 -19.37 10.18
CA PRO A 152 3.18 -18.29 9.20
C PRO A 152 1.76 -17.71 9.09
N SER A 153 1.66 -16.39 8.89
CA SER A 153 0.39 -15.69 8.74
C SER A 153 -0.16 -15.82 7.32
N VAL A 154 -1.49 -15.83 7.20
CA VAL A 154 -2.19 -15.87 5.90
C VAL A 154 -2.92 -14.56 5.70
N LEU A 155 -2.73 -13.91 4.54
CA LEU A 155 -3.45 -12.69 4.18
C LEU A 155 -4.37 -12.96 2.99
N ILE A 156 -5.68 -12.82 3.20
CA ILE A 156 -6.67 -12.87 2.15
C ILE A 156 -6.84 -11.46 1.57
N THR A 157 -6.53 -11.29 0.29
CA THR A 157 -6.58 -10.00 -0.41
C THR A 157 -7.96 -9.73 -1.01
N GLY A 158 -8.22 -8.47 -1.39
CA GLY A 158 -9.48 -8.07 -2.02
C GLY A 158 -9.72 -8.74 -3.38
N ILE A 159 -8.68 -9.24 -4.04
CA ILE A 159 -8.78 -10.01 -5.29
C ILE A 159 -9.59 -11.29 -5.08
N ALA A 160 -9.48 -11.94 -3.90
CA ALA A 160 -10.28 -13.11 -3.59
C ALA A 160 -11.78 -12.79 -3.61
N ALA A 161 -12.19 -11.66 -3.02
CA ALA A 161 -13.56 -11.17 -3.08
C ALA A 161 -13.98 -10.81 -4.51
N GLN A 162 -13.09 -10.17 -5.29
CA GLN A 162 -13.35 -9.85 -6.70
C GLN A 162 -13.63 -11.11 -7.54
N LEU A 163 -12.87 -12.19 -7.37
CA LEU A 163 -13.08 -13.39 -8.17
C LEU A 163 -14.33 -14.17 -7.74
N SER A 164 -14.55 -14.30 -6.44
CA SER A 164 -15.64 -15.09 -5.88
C SER A 164 -16.99 -14.36 -5.88
N SER A 165 -17.01 -13.02 -5.87
CA SER A 165 -18.27 -12.26 -5.92
C SER A 165 -18.93 -12.24 -7.30
N LEU A 166 -18.20 -12.47 -8.40
CA LEU A 166 -18.80 -12.57 -9.74
C LEU A 166 -19.81 -13.73 -9.88
N PRO A 167 -19.45 -15.02 -9.59
CA PRO A 167 -20.40 -16.12 -9.69
C PRO A 167 -21.54 -15.97 -8.69
N LEU A 168 -21.27 -15.50 -7.47
CA LEU A 168 -22.32 -15.25 -6.47
C LEU A 168 -23.27 -14.12 -6.89
N GLY A 169 -22.75 -13.04 -7.47
CA GLY A 169 -23.53 -11.93 -7.99
C GLY A 169 -24.42 -12.34 -9.17
N LYS A 170 -23.89 -13.14 -10.10
CA LYS A 170 -24.68 -13.74 -11.18
C LYS A 170 -25.75 -14.70 -10.66
N PHE A 171 -25.42 -15.52 -9.66
CA PHE A 171 -26.38 -16.41 -9.02
C PHE A 171 -27.51 -15.63 -8.33
N MET A 172 -27.19 -14.57 -7.58
CA MET A 172 -28.20 -13.69 -6.97
C MET A 172 -29.04 -12.97 -8.03
N ALA A 173 -28.46 -12.54 -9.14
CA ALA A 173 -29.20 -11.94 -10.25
C ALA A 173 -30.13 -12.95 -10.97
N TRP A 174 -29.85 -14.25 -10.88
CA TRP A 174 -30.73 -15.30 -11.39
C TRP A 174 -31.82 -15.69 -10.39
N CYS A 175 -31.49 -15.76 -9.10
CA CYS A 175 -32.39 -16.25 -8.05
C CYS A 175 -33.35 -15.18 -7.48
N LEU A 176 -32.90 -13.92 -7.38
CA LEU A 176 -33.67 -12.87 -6.71
C LEU A 176 -34.83 -12.34 -7.57
N PRO A 177 -36.00 -12.04 -6.96
CA PRO A 177 -37.15 -11.53 -7.67
C PRO A 177 -36.92 -10.11 -8.20
N THR A 178 -37.42 -9.83 -9.40
CA THR A 178 -37.35 -8.51 -10.05
C THR A 178 -38.48 -7.56 -9.62
N THR A 179 -39.31 -7.98 -8.66
CA THR A 179 -40.46 -7.22 -8.17
C THR A 179 -40.03 -5.86 -7.60
N ARG A 180 -40.77 -4.81 -7.97
CA ARG A 180 -40.53 -3.45 -7.49
C ARG A 180 -41.39 -3.17 -6.26
N PHE A 181 -40.75 -2.82 -5.16
CA PHE A 181 -41.37 -2.40 -3.92
C PHE A 181 -41.34 -0.88 -3.83
N ARG A 182 -42.41 -0.30 -3.27
CA ARG A 182 -42.48 1.13 -2.97
C ARG A 182 -42.59 1.30 -1.46
N THR A 183 -41.51 1.73 -0.81
CA THR A 183 -41.47 1.98 0.64
C THR A 183 -41.13 3.44 0.87
N PHE A 184 -41.94 4.16 1.64
CA PHE A 184 -41.72 5.58 1.98
C PHE A 184 -41.42 6.49 0.77
N GLY A 185 -42.09 6.24 -0.37
CA GLY A 185 -41.90 7.01 -1.61
C GLY A 185 -40.71 6.58 -2.46
N TYR A 186 -39.81 5.71 -1.98
CA TYR A 186 -38.69 5.16 -2.73
C TYR A 186 -39.07 3.84 -3.40
N VAL A 187 -38.78 3.72 -4.70
CA VAL A 187 -38.98 2.48 -5.47
C VAL A 187 -37.67 1.70 -5.51
N TRP A 188 -37.68 0.48 -4.98
CA TRP A 188 -36.51 -0.41 -4.98
C TRP A 188 -36.88 -1.84 -5.37
N SER A 189 -35.90 -2.61 -5.79
CA SER A 189 -36.05 -4.02 -6.17
C SER A 189 -34.88 -4.81 -5.61
N PHE A 190 -35.13 -6.08 -5.24
CA PHE A 190 -34.04 -7.02 -4.89
C PHE A 190 -33.15 -7.32 -6.09
N ASN A 191 -33.71 -7.26 -7.30
CA ASN A 191 -33.01 -7.52 -8.55
C ASN A 191 -33.38 -6.47 -9.62
N PRO A 192 -32.65 -5.34 -9.68
CA PRO A 192 -32.96 -4.26 -10.63
C PRO A 192 -32.55 -4.56 -12.07
N GLY A 193 -31.76 -5.61 -12.32
CA GLY A 193 -31.25 -5.98 -13.66
C GLY A 193 -30.06 -6.94 -13.56
N PRO A 194 -29.38 -7.26 -14.68
CA PRO A 194 -28.20 -8.13 -14.66
C PRO A 194 -27.10 -7.63 -13.71
N PHE A 195 -26.33 -8.55 -13.12
CA PHE A 195 -25.18 -8.20 -12.28
C PHE A 195 -24.14 -7.48 -13.13
N ASN A 196 -23.76 -6.27 -12.72
CA ASN A 196 -22.94 -5.39 -13.53
C ASN A 196 -21.59 -5.05 -12.87
N ILE A 197 -20.74 -4.36 -13.63
CA ILE A 197 -19.39 -4.00 -13.21
C ILE A 197 -19.37 -3.03 -12.03
N LYS A 198 -20.33 -2.09 -11.93
CA LYS A 198 -20.36 -1.08 -10.87
C LYS A 198 -20.67 -1.67 -9.50
N GLU A 199 -21.60 -2.62 -9.46
CA GLU A 199 -21.90 -3.37 -8.23
C GLU A 199 -20.71 -4.22 -7.81
N HIS A 200 -20.07 -4.87 -8.79
CA HIS A 200 -18.88 -5.69 -8.55
C HIS A 200 -17.74 -4.87 -7.94
N VAL A 201 -17.47 -3.68 -8.48
CA VAL A 201 -16.46 -2.75 -7.96
C VAL A 201 -16.78 -2.35 -6.52
N CYS A 202 -18.04 -2.04 -6.19
CA CYS A 202 -18.40 -1.68 -4.82
C CYS A 202 -18.16 -2.81 -3.82
N ILE A 203 -18.48 -4.06 -4.18
CA ILE A 203 -18.22 -5.24 -3.33
C ILE A 203 -16.72 -5.39 -3.06
N THR A 204 -15.89 -5.27 -4.10
CA THR A 204 -14.43 -5.37 -3.96
C THR A 204 -13.84 -4.21 -3.16
N VAL A 205 -14.35 -2.99 -3.31
CA VAL A 205 -13.91 -1.84 -2.51
C VAL A 205 -14.21 -2.05 -1.03
N MET A 206 -15.39 -2.60 -0.69
CA MET A 206 -15.71 -2.97 0.70
C MET A 206 -14.73 -4.01 1.25
N ALA A 207 -14.30 -4.97 0.42
CA ALA A 207 -13.26 -5.92 0.78
C ALA A 207 -11.88 -5.25 0.95
N ASN A 208 -11.45 -4.41 0.00
CA ASN A 208 -10.15 -3.73 0.02
C ASN A 208 -9.92 -2.95 1.32
N VAL A 209 -10.94 -2.21 1.75
CA VAL A 209 -10.91 -1.41 3.00
C VAL A 209 -10.58 -2.25 4.23
N VAL A 210 -10.98 -3.52 4.25
CA VAL A 210 -10.84 -4.38 5.44
C VAL A 210 -9.68 -5.37 5.38
N VAL A 211 -9.04 -5.53 4.22
CA VAL A 211 -7.92 -6.48 4.04
C VAL A 211 -6.79 -6.22 5.03
N GLY A 212 -6.44 -4.96 5.25
CA GLY A 212 -5.35 -4.55 6.13
C GLY A 212 -5.61 -4.75 7.63
N GLY A 213 -6.81 -5.19 8.02
CA GLY A 213 -7.20 -5.32 9.42
C GLY A 213 -7.26 -3.97 10.16
N ALA A 214 -7.27 -4.03 11.49
CA ALA A 214 -7.23 -2.83 12.33
C ALA A 214 -5.98 -2.84 13.21
N TYR A 215 -5.06 -1.91 12.95
CA TYR A 215 -3.78 -1.80 13.65
C TYR A 215 -3.91 -1.59 15.17
N ALA A 216 -5.02 -0.98 15.63
CA ALA A 216 -5.30 -0.81 17.05
C ALA A 216 -5.55 -2.14 17.79
N THR A 217 -5.81 -3.24 17.08
CA THR A 217 -5.93 -4.58 17.69
C THR A 217 -4.62 -5.04 18.33
N ASP A 218 -3.47 -4.68 17.75
CA ASP A 218 -2.15 -4.96 18.34
C ASP A 218 -1.94 -4.18 19.64
N ILE A 219 -2.48 -2.96 19.78
CA ILE A 219 -2.43 -2.21 21.06
C ILE A 219 -3.15 -2.99 22.15
N VAL A 220 -4.38 -3.43 21.86
CA VAL A 220 -5.19 -4.23 22.79
C VAL A 220 -4.48 -5.54 23.13
N ALA A 221 -3.90 -6.21 22.13
CA ALA A 221 -3.16 -7.45 22.34
C ALA A 221 -1.92 -7.24 23.20
N THR A 222 -1.12 -6.20 22.93
CA THR A 222 0.08 -5.87 23.71
C THR A 222 -0.28 -5.54 25.15
N GLN A 223 -1.33 -4.73 25.37
CA GLN A 223 -1.78 -4.39 26.72
C GLN A 223 -2.22 -5.64 27.52
N ARG A 224 -2.92 -6.58 26.87
CA ARG A 224 -3.41 -7.80 27.52
C ARG A 224 -2.30 -8.81 27.79
N VAL A 225 -1.45 -9.09 26.81
CA VAL A 225 -0.42 -10.14 26.87
C VAL A 225 0.83 -9.68 27.64
N PHE A 226 1.34 -8.49 27.34
CA PHE A 226 2.64 -8.05 27.88
C PHE A 226 2.51 -7.15 29.10
N TYR A 227 1.43 -6.38 29.22
CA TYR A 227 1.25 -5.45 30.36
C TYR A 227 0.24 -5.94 31.40
N GLY A 228 -0.39 -7.09 31.18
CA GLY A 228 -1.37 -7.67 32.12
C GLY A 228 -2.63 -6.82 32.31
N GLN A 229 -2.93 -5.90 31.38
CA GLN A 229 -4.09 -5.01 31.46
C GLN A 229 -5.30 -5.65 30.78
N GLN A 230 -6.37 -5.90 31.55
CA GLN A 230 -7.65 -6.34 31.01
C GLN A 230 -8.53 -5.13 30.72
N LEU A 231 -8.87 -4.92 29.45
CA LEU A 231 -9.59 -3.74 28.98
C LEU A 231 -10.98 -4.15 28.50
N GLY A 232 -11.99 -3.40 28.94
CA GLY A 232 -13.38 -3.65 28.56
C GLY A 232 -13.63 -3.48 27.06
N TRP A 233 -14.68 -4.12 26.56
CA TRP A 233 -15.05 -4.11 25.14
C TRP A 233 -15.33 -2.69 24.61
N SER A 234 -15.85 -1.80 25.46
CA SER A 234 -16.07 -0.40 25.14
C SER A 234 -14.77 0.33 24.76
N TYR A 235 -13.68 0.12 25.50
CA TYR A 235 -12.37 0.68 25.17
C TYR A 235 -11.87 0.19 23.81
N GLN A 236 -11.94 -1.12 23.56
CA GLN A 236 -11.44 -1.73 22.35
C GLN A 236 -12.16 -1.19 21.11
N ILE A 237 -13.50 -1.19 21.14
CA ILE A 237 -14.30 -0.66 20.03
C ILE A 237 -14.06 0.82 19.84
N MET A 238 -14.08 1.63 20.89
CA MET A 238 -13.91 3.08 20.75
C MET A 238 -12.53 3.42 20.18
N LEU A 239 -11.47 2.74 20.61
CA LEU A 239 -10.12 2.94 20.10
C LEU A 239 -10.00 2.50 18.63
N ILE A 240 -10.48 1.30 18.28
CA ILE A 240 -10.39 0.74 16.93
C ILE A 240 -11.25 1.56 15.96
N LEU A 241 -12.50 1.82 16.32
CA LEU A 241 -13.44 2.55 15.48
C LEU A 241 -12.95 3.97 15.17
N SER A 242 -12.46 4.66 16.20
CA SER A 242 -12.03 6.04 16.05
C SER A 242 -10.73 6.18 15.24
N THR A 243 -9.77 5.28 15.42
CA THR A 243 -8.51 5.29 14.67
C THR A 243 -8.66 4.85 13.21
N GLN A 244 -9.63 3.98 12.90
CA GLN A 244 -9.92 3.59 11.51
C GLN A 244 -10.68 4.69 10.76
N ILE A 245 -11.66 5.32 11.41
CA ILE A 245 -12.55 6.31 10.78
C ILE A 245 -11.87 7.68 10.63
N ILE A 246 -10.94 8.05 11.53
CA ILE A 246 -10.29 9.37 11.47
C ILE A 246 -9.56 9.61 10.14
N GLY A 247 -8.92 8.59 9.56
CA GLY A 247 -8.24 8.71 8.26
C GLY A 247 -9.20 9.03 7.12
N PHE A 248 -10.43 8.54 7.15
CA PHE A 248 -11.41 8.78 6.09
C PHE A 248 -11.86 10.25 6.07
N SER A 249 -11.82 10.93 7.21
CA SER A 249 -12.12 12.37 7.29
C SER A 249 -11.13 13.22 6.48
N LEU A 250 -9.85 12.81 6.45
CA LEU A 250 -8.81 13.46 5.65
C LEU A 250 -9.00 13.17 4.15
N GLY A 251 -9.56 12.02 3.79
CA GLY A 251 -9.82 11.61 2.42
C GLY A 251 -10.62 12.62 1.59
N GLY A 252 -11.52 13.38 2.22
CA GLY A 252 -12.28 14.43 1.56
C GLY A 252 -11.43 15.57 0.98
N LEU A 253 -10.32 15.89 1.66
CA LEU A 253 -9.33 16.88 1.21
C LEU A 253 -8.43 16.29 0.11
N LEU A 254 -8.10 15.01 0.20
CA LEU A 254 -7.17 14.34 -0.71
C LEU A 254 -7.68 14.18 -2.14
N ARG A 255 -9.01 14.14 -2.36
CA ARG A 255 -9.59 13.94 -3.69
C ARG A 255 -9.03 14.89 -4.74
N LYS A 256 -8.84 16.16 -4.37
CA LYS A 256 -8.30 17.21 -5.25
C LYS A 256 -6.84 16.97 -5.64
N PHE A 257 -6.08 16.33 -4.78
CA PHE A 257 -4.64 16.14 -4.93
C PHE A 257 -4.29 14.78 -5.52
N LEU A 258 -5.02 13.73 -5.14
CA LEU A 258 -4.64 12.34 -5.39
C LEU A 258 -5.58 11.60 -6.35
N VAL A 259 -6.81 12.08 -6.55
CA VAL A 259 -7.83 11.36 -7.33
C VAL A 259 -8.09 12.04 -8.67
N TRP A 260 -8.39 13.34 -8.67
CA TRP A 260 -8.75 14.06 -9.89
C TRP A 260 -7.60 14.20 -10.90
N PRO A 261 -6.35 14.50 -10.49
CA PRO A 261 -5.25 14.65 -11.45
C PRO A 261 -4.98 13.35 -12.20
N SER A 262 -4.79 13.44 -13.52
CA SER A 262 -4.42 12.29 -14.35
C SER A 262 -3.01 11.78 -14.05
N SER A 263 -2.10 12.66 -13.61
CA SER A 263 -0.72 12.29 -13.23
C SER A 263 -0.62 11.38 -12.01
N MET A 264 -1.70 11.30 -11.20
CA MET A 264 -1.81 10.35 -10.10
C MET A 264 -2.45 9.07 -10.62
N ILE A 265 -1.60 8.14 -11.08
CA ILE A 265 -2.01 6.95 -11.85
C ILE A 265 -2.55 5.85 -10.94
N TRP A 266 -1.99 5.67 -9.74
CA TRP A 266 -2.29 4.56 -8.84
C TRP A 266 -2.17 3.18 -9.53
N PRO A 267 -0.94 2.71 -9.82
CA PRO A 267 -0.74 1.45 -10.53
C PRO A 267 -1.47 0.25 -9.91
N GLY A 268 -1.53 0.17 -8.57
CA GLY A 268 -2.33 -0.85 -7.86
C GLY A 268 -3.83 -0.85 -8.21
N ALA A 269 -4.44 0.31 -8.43
CA ALA A 269 -5.84 0.40 -8.84
C ALA A 269 -6.06 -0.09 -10.28
N LEU A 270 -5.07 0.06 -11.16
CA LEU A 270 -5.16 -0.38 -12.56
C LEU A 270 -5.26 -1.91 -12.69
N VAL A 271 -4.65 -2.66 -11.77
CA VAL A 271 -4.77 -4.12 -11.72
C VAL A 271 -6.22 -4.54 -11.50
N ASN A 272 -6.90 -3.91 -10.53
CA ASN A 272 -8.30 -4.16 -10.26
C ASN A 272 -9.17 -3.78 -11.48
N CYS A 273 -8.92 -2.61 -12.09
CA CYS A 273 -9.62 -2.17 -13.30
C CYS A 273 -9.48 -3.17 -14.46
N ALA A 274 -8.24 -3.61 -14.74
CA ALA A 274 -7.95 -4.56 -15.80
C ALA A 274 -8.64 -5.92 -15.56
N LEU A 275 -8.68 -6.38 -14.31
CA LEU A 275 -9.38 -7.61 -13.94
C LEU A 275 -10.90 -7.45 -14.07
N PHE A 276 -11.51 -6.35 -13.61
CA PHE A 276 -12.96 -6.11 -13.78
C PHE A 276 -13.37 -6.09 -15.25
N ASN A 277 -12.61 -5.38 -16.07
CA ASN A 277 -12.86 -5.33 -17.50
C ASN A 277 -12.69 -6.71 -18.13
N THR A 278 -11.71 -7.51 -17.70
CA THR A 278 -11.55 -8.89 -18.19
C THR A 278 -12.73 -9.79 -17.80
N LEU A 279 -13.24 -9.67 -16.56
CA LEU A 279 -14.32 -10.51 -16.03
C LEU A 279 -15.71 -10.17 -16.60
N HIS A 280 -15.95 -8.90 -16.94
CA HIS A 280 -17.25 -8.42 -17.45
C HIS A 280 -17.28 -8.22 -18.97
N LYS A 281 -16.13 -8.15 -19.67
CA LYS A 281 -16.06 -8.00 -21.13
C LYS A 281 -15.99 -9.37 -21.81
N SER A 282 -17.14 -9.98 -22.01
CA SER A 282 -17.34 -11.10 -22.94
C SER A 282 -18.79 -11.05 -23.43
N TYR A 283 -19.04 -10.46 -24.60
CA TYR A 283 -20.03 -10.86 -25.62
C TYR A 283 -19.98 -9.83 -26.78
N GLY A 284 -19.36 -10.18 -27.91
CA GLY A 284 -19.50 -9.39 -29.14
C GLY A 284 -18.42 -9.55 -30.21
N THR A 285 -17.13 -9.58 -29.85
CA THR A 285 -16.04 -9.62 -30.86
C THR A 285 -14.90 -10.52 -30.41
N VAL A 286 -14.76 -11.68 -31.06
CA VAL A 286 -13.63 -12.59 -30.88
C VAL A 286 -12.44 -12.02 -31.64
N ASP A 287 -11.44 -11.51 -30.91
CA ASP A 287 -10.15 -11.16 -31.50
C ASP A 287 -9.45 -12.47 -31.92
N ARG A 288 -9.55 -12.85 -33.20
CA ARG A 288 -9.07 -14.16 -33.70
C ARG A 288 -7.56 -14.33 -33.65
N ARG A 289 -6.79 -13.24 -33.47
CA ARG A 289 -5.32 -13.25 -33.60
C ARG A 289 -4.58 -13.52 -32.28
N HIS A 290 -5.24 -13.35 -31.14
CA HIS A 290 -4.62 -13.49 -29.82
C HIS A 290 -5.54 -14.22 -28.84
N MET A 291 -4.96 -14.79 -27.77
CA MET A 291 -5.73 -15.42 -26.70
C MET A 291 -6.62 -14.40 -25.99
N SER A 292 -7.83 -14.78 -25.60
CA SER A 292 -8.69 -13.90 -24.81
C SER A 292 -8.09 -13.65 -23.42
N ARG A 293 -8.31 -12.44 -22.90
CA ARG A 293 -7.86 -12.02 -21.55
C ARG A 293 -8.35 -12.98 -20.46
N GLU A 294 -9.61 -13.43 -20.57
CA GLU A 294 -10.23 -14.39 -19.65
C GLU A 294 -9.56 -15.77 -19.70
N LYS A 295 -9.31 -16.32 -20.91
CA LYS A 295 -8.66 -17.62 -21.05
C LYS A 295 -7.22 -17.58 -20.52
N PHE A 296 -6.49 -16.51 -20.80
CA PHE A 296 -5.15 -16.30 -20.24
C PHE A 296 -5.18 -16.26 -18.72
N PHE A 297 -6.11 -15.50 -18.13
CA PHE A 297 -6.29 -15.41 -16.68
C PHE A 297 -6.52 -16.79 -16.03
N LEU A 298 -7.47 -17.58 -16.55
CA LEU A 298 -7.79 -18.90 -15.98
C LEU A 298 -6.62 -19.89 -16.08
N ILE A 299 -5.88 -19.87 -17.18
CA ILE A 299 -4.68 -20.71 -17.34
C ILE A 299 -3.60 -20.28 -16.34
N ALA A 300 -3.30 -18.98 -16.27
CA ALA A 300 -2.28 -18.47 -15.36
C ALA A 300 -2.64 -18.73 -13.89
N LEU A 301 -3.92 -18.56 -13.51
CA LEU A 301 -4.43 -18.85 -12.17
C LEU A 301 -4.29 -20.34 -11.84
N GLY A 302 -4.68 -21.23 -12.76
CA GLY A 302 -4.54 -22.69 -12.57
C GLY A 302 -3.08 -23.12 -12.45
N CYS A 303 -2.18 -22.56 -13.27
CA CYS A 303 -0.75 -22.81 -13.18
C CYS A 303 -0.15 -22.31 -11.86
N SER A 304 -0.50 -21.08 -11.44
CA SER A 304 -0.04 -20.51 -10.18
C SER A 304 -0.53 -21.33 -8.97
N PHE A 305 -1.82 -21.68 -8.95
CA PHE A 305 -2.42 -22.53 -7.92
C PHE A 305 -1.69 -23.87 -7.82
N ALA A 306 -1.51 -24.58 -8.94
CA ALA A 306 -0.86 -25.88 -8.95
C ALA A 306 0.63 -25.78 -8.57
N TYR A 307 1.32 -24.74 -9.06
CA TYR A 307 2.74 -24.54 -8.79
C TYR A 307 2.99 -24.23 -7.31
N TYR A 308 2.14 -23.44 -6.65
CA TYR A 308 2.34 -23.03 -5.25
C TYR A 308 2.40 -24.21 -4.26
N TRP A 309 1.84 -25.38 -4.58
CA TRP A 309 2.01 -26.60 -3.77
C TRP A 309 3.47 -27.02 -3.63
N LEU A 310 4.29 -26.72 -4.63
CA LEU A 310 5.70 -27.06 -4.64
C LEU A 310 6.49 -26.26 -3.59
N PRO A 311 6.61 -24.92 -3.66
CA PRO A 311 7.30 -24.15 -2.62
C PRO A 311 6.49 -24.04 -1.32
N GLY A 312 5.16 -24.05 -1.37
CA GLY A 312 4.30 -23.81 -0.19
C GLY A 312 4.14 -25.01 0.75
N TYR A 313 4.46 -26.23 0.31
CA TYR A 313 4.30 -27.44 1.15
C TYR A 313 5.27 -28.56 0.81
N LEU A 314 5.39 -28.95 -0.46
CA LEU A 314 6.16 -30.13 -0.85
C LEU A 314 7.68 -29.92 -0.70
N PHE A 315 8.18 -28.72 -1.02
CA PHE A 315 9.60 -28.35 -1.03
C PHE A 315 9.81 -26.87 -0.67
N THR A 316 9.70 -26.56 0.62
CA THR A 316 9.79 -25.21 1.22
C THR A 316 11.16 -24.54 1.09
N ALA A 317 12.26 -25.28 0.95
CA ALA A 317 13.56 -24.66 0.69
C ALA A 317 13.63 -23.95 -0.70
N LEU A 318 12.66 -24.18 -1.59
CA LEU A 318 12.52 -23.40 -2.83
C LEU A 318 12.04 -21.97 -2.58
N SER A 319 11.30 -21.71 -1.51
CA SER A 319 10.93 -20.36 -1.06
C SER A 319 12.14 -19.63 -0.49
N VAL A 320 13.01 -20.36 0.23
CA VAL A 320 14.22 -19.86 0.87
C VAL A 320 15.45 -20.43 0.17
N PHE A 321 15.57 -20.18 -1.13
CA PHE A 321 16.58 -20.82 -1.98
C PHE A 321 17.99 -20.25 -1.73
N ASN A 322 18.65 -20.76 -0.70
CA ASN A 322 19.98 -20.35 -0.24
C ASN A 322 21.05 -21.43 -0.50
N TRP A 323 21.18 -21.88 -1.76
CA TRP A 323 22.11 -22.94 -2.16
C TRP A 323 23.57 -22.72 -1.70
N VAL A 324 24.02 -21.47 -1.59
CA VAL A 324 25.35 -21.11 -1.08
C VAL A 324 25.53 -21.55 0.38
N CYS A 325 24.49 -21.38 1.20
CA CYS A 325 24.49 -21.82 2.60
C CYS A 325 24.43 -23.35 2.71
N TRP A 326 23.83 -24.05 1.75
CA TRP A 326 23.84 -25.53 1.73
C TRP A 326 25.21 -26.11 1.43
N ILE A 327 26.04 -25.42 0.63
CA ILE A 327 27.43 -25.83 0.35
C ILE A 327 28.32 -25.63 1.58
N ALA A 328 28.14 -24.52 2.32
CA ALA A 328 28.95 -24.17 3.48
C ALA A 328 28.10 -23.89 4.73
N PRO A 329 27.39 -24.89 5.29
CA PRO A 329 26.34 -24.68 6.31
C PRO A 329 26.88 -24.16 7.65
N GLN A 330 28.15 -24.40 7.96
CA GLN A 330 28.78 -24.02 9.22
C GLN A 330 29.66 -22.76 9.11
N ASN A 331 29.82 -22.20 7.91
CA ASN A 331 30.60 -20.97 7.74
C ASN A 331 29.73 -19.75 8.09
N VAL A 332 29.97 -19.19 9.28
CA VAL A 332 29.20 -18.07 9.85
C VAL A 332 29.14 -16.86 8.89
N VAL A 333 30.24 -16.47 8.27
CA VAL A 333 30.28 -15.31 7.36
C VAL A 333 29.44 -15.56 6.10
N VAL A 334 29.58 -16.73 5.49
CA VAL A 334 28.80 -17.10 4.30
C VAL A 334 27.30 -17.11 4.62
N ASN A 335 26.93 -17.66 5.76
CA ASN A 335 25.55 -17.76 6.20
C ASN A 335 24.96 -16.39 6.59
N GLN A 336 25.74 -15.50 7.19
CA GLN A 336 25.30 -14.14 7.49
C GLN A 336 25.06 -13.31 6.21
N LEU A 337 25.85 -13.50 5.16
CA LEU A 337 25.71 -12.75 3.91
C LEU A 337 24.62 -13.33 2.98
N PHE A 338 24.61 -14.64 2.78
CA PHE A 338 23.71 -15.31 1.83
C PHE A 338 22.50 -16.00 2.47
N GLY A 339 22.46 -16.11 3.79
CA GLY A 339 21.34 -16.66 4.53
C GLY A 339 20.11 -15.76 4.45
N THR A 340 18.94 -16.36 4.62
CA THR A 340 17.63 -15.73 4.36
C THR A 340 16.81 -15.59 5.64
N MET A 341 17.11 -16.39 6.68
CA MET A 341 16.38 -16.39 7.95
C MET A 341 16.88 -15.29 8.89
N THR A 342 18.18 -15.27 9.15
CA THR A 342 18.86 -14.25 9.98
C THR A 342 20.02 -13.57 9.24
N GLY A 343 20.31 -14.00 8.00
CA GLY A 343 21.25 -13.36 7.09
C GLY A 343 20.66 -12.23 6.26
N LEU A 344 21.50 -11.63 5.40
CA LEU A 344 21.15 -10.50 4.55
C LEU A 344 20.42 -10.90 3.26
N GLY A 345 20.45 -12.17 2.87
CA GLY A 345 19.75 -12.67 1.68
C GLY A 345 20.35 -12.17 0.37
N MET A 346 21.68 -12.12 0.23
CA MET A 346 22.38 -11.69 -1.00
C MET A 346 22.15 -12.59 -2.24
N GLY A 347 21.29 -13.61 -2.14
CA GLY A 347 20.80 -14.36 -3.29
C GLY A 347 19.83 -13.55 -4.16
N VAL A 348 19.57 -14.00 -5.38
CA VAL A 348 18.67 -13.32 -6.34
C VAL A 348 17.45 -14.16 -6.71
N LEU A 349 17.49 -15.47 -6.50
CA LEU A 349 16.49 -16.40 -6.98
C LEU A 349 15.70 -17.00 -5.82
N THR A 350 14.38 -16.89 -5.91
CA THR A 350 13.42 -17.72 -5.18
C THR A 350 12.41 -18.25 -6.18
N PHE A 351 11.85 -19.42 -5.88
CA PHE A 351 10.86 -20.08 -6.72
C PHE A 351 9.45 -19.97 -6.12
N ASP A 352 9.25 -19.05 -5.19
CA ASP A 352 7.96 -18.82 -4.54
C ASP A 352 7.42 -17.43 -4.85
N TRP A 353 6.26 -17.37 -5.51
CA TRP A 353 5.59 -16.11 -5.79
C TRP A 353 5.18 -15.36 -4.51
N ALA A 354 4.90 -16.05 -3.40
CA ALA A 354 4.64 -15.39 -2.12
C ALA A 354 5.88 -14.63 -1.60
N MET A 355 7.09 -15.12 -1.89
CA MET A 355 8.35 -14.44 -1.53
C MET A 355 8.68 -13.29 -2.49
N ILE A 356 8.39 -13.46 -3.78
CA ILE A 356 8.57 -12.42 -4.81
C ILE A 356 7.59 -11.26 -4.60
N GLY A 357 6.33 -11.58 -4.30
CA GLY A 357 5.26 -10.60 -4.06
C GLY A 357 5.22 -10.04 -2.64
N TYR A 358 6.17 -10.41 -1.76
CA TYR A 358 6.16 -10.04 -0.34
C TYR A 358 6.10 -8.52 -0.11
N VAL A 359 6.82 -7.75 -0.92
CA VAL A 359 6.86 -6.26 -0.87
C VAL A 359 5.88 -5.61 -1.86
N GLY A 360 4.87 -6.37 -2.30
CA GLY A 360 3.93 -6.00 -3.36
C GLY A 360 4.34 -6.56 -4.73
N SER A 361 3.40 -6.53 -5.69
CA SER A 361 3.66 -7.12 -7.01
C SER A 361 4.66 -6.31 -7.85
N PRO A 362 5.76 -6.93 -8.34
CA PRO A 362 6.71 -6.27 -9.24
C PRO A 362 6.11 -6.03 -10.64
N LEU A 363 5.06 -6.76 -11.02
CA LEU A 363 4.35 -6.53 -12.29
C LEU A 363 3.50 -5.26 -12.26
N VAL A 364 3.43 -4.56 -11.13
CA VAL A 364 2.61 -3.35 -10.97
C VAL A 364 3.48 -2.12 -10.77
N THR A 365 4.61 -2.29 -10.09
CA THR A 365 5.50 -1.19 -9.74
C THR A 365 6.33 -0.74 -10.95
N PRO A 366 6.42 0.57 -11.26
CA PRO A 366 7.26 1.03 -12.36
C PRO A 366 8.75 0.75 -12.13
N TRP A 367 9.47 0.32 -13.18
CA TRP A 367 10.90 -0.05 -13.10
C TRP A 367 11.79 1.00 -12.43
N TRP A 368 11.57 2.29 -12.69
CA TRP A 368 12.40 3.33 -12.08
C TRP A 368 12.23 3.37 -10.56
N SER A 369 11.04 3.09 -10.04
CA SER A 369 10.79 3.02 -8.60
C SER A 369 11.49 1.80 -8.02
N GLU A 370 11.40 0.64 -8.69
CA GLU A 370 12.10 -0.58 -8.30
C GLU A 370 13.62 -0.38 -8.27
N ALA A 371 14.18 0.28 -9.29
CA ALA A 371 15.60 0.56 -9.38
C ALA A 371 16.12 1.43 -8.20
N ASN A 372 15.32 2.39 -7.71
CA ASN A 372 15.69 3.17 -6.51
C ASN A 372 15.70 2.28 -5.25
N THR A 373 14.72 1.39 -5.09
CA THR A 373 14.68 0.41 -4.00
C THR A 373 15.86 -0.56 -4.05
N VAL A 374 16.21 -1.06 -5.24
CA VAL A 374 17.37 -1.94 -5.45
C VAL A 374 18.68 -1.24 -5.13
N ALA A 375 18.85 0.00 -5.57
CA ALA A 375 20.03 0.79 -5.25
C ALA A 375 20.18 0.97 -3.72
N SER A 376 19.05 1.14 -3.02
CA SER A 376 19.03 1.21 -1.55
C SER A 376 19.38 -0.12 -0.89
N LEU A 377 18.83 -1.24 -1.37
CA LEU A 377 19.17 -2.58 -0.88
C LEU A 377 20.67 -2.83 -0.99
N VAL A 378 21.24 -2.59 -2.18
CA VAL A 378 22.66 -2.84 -2.43
C VAL A 378 23.54 -1.93 -1.56
N LEU A 379 23.26 -0.62 -1.55
CA LEU A 379 24.10 0.32 -0.79
C LEU A 379 23.96 0.12 0.72
N CYS A 380 22.72 0.13 1.22
CA CYS A 380 22.46 0.16 2.65
C CYS A 380 22.64 -1.23 3.27
N PHE A 381 22.02 -2.26 2.70
CA PHE A 381 22.02 -3.59 3.31
C PHE A 381 23.16 -4.48 2.83
N PHE A 382 23.57 -4.43 1.56
CA PHE A 382 24.64 -5.32 1.07
C PHE A 382 26.05 -4.76 1.26
N ILE A 383 26.19 -3.45 1.45
CA ILE A 383 27.50 -2.81 1.63
C ILE A 383 27.62 -2.22 3.04
N VAL A 384 26.77 -1.25 3.41
CA VAL A 384 26.92 -0.53 4.69
C VAL A 384 26.66 -1.43 5.90
N THR A 385 25.60 -2.26 5.88
CA THR A 385 25.29 -3.15 7.02
C THR A 385 26.43 -4.15 7.32
N PRO A 386 27.04 -4.87 6.36
CA PRO A 386 28.21 -5.70 6.61
C PRO A 386 29.40 -4.92 7.18
N ILE A 387 29.70 -3.73 6.62
CA ILE A 387 30.81 -2.89 7.12
C ILE A 387 30.57 -2.53 8.59
N TRP A 388 29.35 -2.11 8.92
CA TRP A 388 28.96 -1.80 10.29
C TRP A 388 29.08 -3.05 11.18
N TYR A 389 28.51 -4.18 10.76
CA TYR A 389 28.47 -5.40 11.55
C TYR A 389 29.87 -5.96 11.85
N TYR A 390 30.72 -6.09 10.83
CA TYR A 390 32.07 -6.66 11.00
C TYR A 390 33.08 -5.68 11.61
N SER A 391 32.81 -4.36 11.58
CA SER A 391 33.56 -3.37 12.39
C SER A 391 33.13 -3.34 13.85
N ASN A 392 32.13 -4.14 14.23
CA ASN A 392 31.57 -4.23 15.58
C ASN A 392 31.03 -2.88 16.12
N ALA A 393 30.51 -2.03 15.23
CA ALA A 393 29.86 -0.79 15.65
C ALA A 393 28.57 -1.09 16.43
N PHE A 394 28.39 -0.43 17.58
CA PHE A 394 27.31 -0.69 18.55
C PHE A 394 27.21 -2.13 19.07
N TYR A 395 28.33 -2.85 19.13
CA TYR A 395 28.39 -4.23 19.64
C TYR A 395 27.53 -5.24 18.87
N THR A 396 27.21 -4.94 17.61
CA THR A 396 26.31 -5.79 16.81
C THR A 396 26.92 -7.14 16.45
N ALA A 397 28.26 -7.28 16.44
CA ALA A 397 28.91 -8.52 16.02
C ALA A 397 28.67 -9.71 16.98
N PHE A 398 28.21 -9.43 18.21
CA PHE A 398 27.81 -10.42 19.21
C PHE A 398 26.35 -10.88 19.06
N LEU A 399 25.60 -10.29 18.13
CA LEU A 399 24.19 -10.55 17.87
C LEU A 399 24.01 -11.16 16.47
N PRO A 400 22.87 -11.77 16.15
CA PRO A 400 22.53 -12.11 14.77
C PRO A 400 22.58 -10.85 13.88
N ILE A 401 23.12 -10.98 12.66
CA ILE A 401 23.24 -9.83 11.74
C ILE A 401 21.85 -9.26 11.38
N SER A 402 20.87 -10.13 11.17
CA SER A 402 19.47 -9.77 10.90
C SER A 402 18.52 -10.33 11.95
N SER A 403 17.78 -9.44 12.60
CA SER A 403 16.68 -9.79 13.51
C SER A 403 15.81 -8.56 13.78
N TYR A 404 14.49 -8.76 13.89
CA TYR A 404 13.54 -7.75 14.32
C TYR A 404 13.40 -7.66 15.86
N LEU A 405 14.01 -8.60 16.59
CA LEU A 405 14.02 -8.63 18.05
C LEU A 405 15.13 -7.75 18.63
N THR A 406 14.97 -7.41 19.90
CA THR A 406 15.99 -6.70 20.69
C THR A 406 16.63 -7.64 21.69
N PHE A 407 17.85 -7.34 22.11
CA PHE A 407 18.70 -8.22 22.91
C PHE A 407 19.25 -7.53 24.14
N THR A 408 19.56 -8.36 25.13
CA THR A 408 20.26 -7.97 26.37
C THR A 408 21.78 -8.04 26.17
N ASN A 409 22.55 -7.54 27.13
CA ASN A 409 24.01 -7.67 27.20
C ASN A 409 24.55 -9.10 27.35
N THR A 410 23.69 -10.10 27.53
CA THR A 410 24.05 -11.53 27.54
C THR A 410 23.78 -12.21 26.20
N GLY A 411 23.15 -11.52 25.24
CA GLY A 411 22.73 -12.07 23.95
C GLY A 411 21.36 -12.75 23.97
N ALA A 412 20.69 -12.84 25.12
CA ALA A 412 19.31 -13.28 25.21
C ALA A 412 18.33 -12.21 24.69
N THR A 413 17.14 -12.63 24.26
CA THR A 413 16.06 -11.72 23.87
C THR A 413 15.67 -10.80 25.03
N PHE A 414 15.44 -9.52 24.73
CA PHE A 414 15.10 -8.52 25.74
C PHE A 414 13.65 -8.69 26.18
N ASP A 415 13.41 -8.88 27.48
CA ASP A 415 12.07 -9.01 28.05
C ASP A 415 11.54 -7.65 28.53
N PRO A 416 10.49 -7.09 27.88
CA PRO A 416 9.83 -5.84 28.29
C PRO A 416 9.35 -5.82 29.73
N SER A 417 8.91 -6.96 30.27
CA SER A 417 8.24 -7.00 31.57
C SER A 417 9.19 -6.70 32.73
N GLN A 418 10.50 -6.94 32.54
CA GLN A 418 11.54 -6.73 33.57
C GLN A 418 11.76 -5.25 33.90
N ILE A 419 11.42 -4.33 32.99
CA ILE A 419 11.69 -2.90 33.12
C ILE A 419 10.45 -2.06 33.40
N LEU A 420 9.31 -2.72 33.66
CA LEU A 420 8.03 -2.06 33.88
C LEU A 420 7.59 -2.21 35.34
N THR A 421 6.96 -1.15 35.86
CA THR A 421 6.22 -1.15 37.11
C THR A 421 4.82 -0.58 36.81
N ASN A 422 3.78 -1.41 36.94
CA ASN A 422 2.39 -1.05 36.62
C ASN A 422 2.17 -0.47 35.21
N GLY A 423 2.88 -0.98 34.20
CA GLY A 423 2.78 -0.50 32.81
C GLY A 423 3.49 0.83 32.52
N THR A 424 4.27 1.33 33.48
CA THR A 424 5.16 2.50 33.33
C THR A 424 6.62 2.08 33.43
N PHE A 425 7.50 2.81 32.76
CA PHE A 425 8.94 2.51 32.75
C PHE A 425 9.59 2.77 34.12
N ASP A 426 10.40 1.82 34.57
CA ASP A 426 11.16 1.89 35.83
C ASP A 426 12.67 1.93 35.54
N ALA A 427 13.29 3.09 35.81
CA ALA A 427 14.70 3.32 35.51
C ALA A 427 15.64 2.44 36.35
N ALA A 428 15.32 2.19 37.62
CA ALA A 428 16.18 1.40 38.51
C ALA A 428 16.23 -0.07 38.08
N LYS A 429 15.08 -0.62 37.64
CA LYS A 429 15.02 -1.97 37.07
C LYS A 429 15.79 -2.07 35.76
N TYR A 430 15.71 -1.05 34.91
CA TYR A 430 16.44 -1.01 33.64
C TYR A 430 17.97 -0.99 33.84
N GLU A 431 18.46 -0.18 34.78
CA GLU A 431 19.88 -0.14 35.13
C GLU A 431 20.36 -1.47 35.74
N ALA A 432 19.52 -2.16 36.51
CA ALA A 432 19.83 -3.47 37.08
C ALA A 432 19.75 -4.63 36.08
N TYR A 433 18.98 -4.48 35.00
CA TYR A 433 18.70 -5.55 34.04
C TYR A 433 19.75 -5.62 32.92
N SER A 434 19.66 -4.75 31.91
CA SER A 434 20.61 -4.71 30.79
C SER A 434 20.38 -3.49 29.89
N PRO A 435 21.41 -3.02 29.16
CA PRO A 435 21.20 -2.09 28.06
C PRO A 435 20.41 -2.79 26.95
N LEU A 436 19.60 -2.01 26.22
CA LEU A 436 18.85 -2.52 25.08
C LEU A 436 19.74 -2.49 23.84
N LEU A 437 20.00 -3.66 23.27
CA LEU A 437 20.84 -3.83 22.09
C LEU A 437 20.00 -4.27 20.88
N MET A 438 20.40 -3.81 19.70
CA MET A 438 19.71 -4.06 18.44
C MET A 438 20.64 -4.75 17.43
N SER A 439 20.08 -5.56 16.53
CA SER A 439 20.80 -6.12 15.40
C SER A 439 21.27 -5.03 14.42
N ALA A 440 22.27 -5.32 13.59
CA ALA A 440 22.81 -4.35 12.63
C ALA A 440 21.76 -3.92 11.60
N THR A 441 20.97 -4.87 11.07
CA THR A 441 19.88 -4.55 10.13
C THR A 441 18.78 -3.72 10.77
N LEU A 442 18.39 -3.98 12.02
CA LEU A 442 17.36 -3.20 12.71
C LEU A 442 17.83 -1.76 12.95
N ALA A 443 19.10 -1.58 13.35
CA ALA A 443 19.69 -0.27 13.53
C ALA A 443 19.77 0.51 12.20
N MET A 444 20.19 -0.15 11.11
CA MET A 444 20.16 0.42 9.76
C MET A 444 18.75 0.78 9.30
N ALA A 445 17.76 -0.08 9.55
CA ALA A 445 16.36 0.18 9.22
C ALA A 445 15.82 1.44 9.92
N TYR A 446 16.16 1.67 11.19
CA TYR A 446 15.80 2.91 11.90
C TYR A 446 16.53 4.13 11.33
N GLY A 447 17.82 4.00 10.98
CA GLY A 447 18.54 5.04 10.24
C GLY A 447 17.81 5.44 8.95
N LEU A 448 17.45 4.46 8.12
CA LEU A 448 16.73 4.70 6.86
C LEU A 448 15.33 5.27 7.10
N ALA A 449 14.64 4.88 8.18
CA ALA A 449 13.36 5.48 8.55
C ALA A 449 13.49 6.97 8.93
N PHE A 450 14.58 7.39 9.59
CA PHE A 450 14.86 8.82 9.85
C PHE A 450 15.13 9.59 8.56
N ALA A 451 15.90 8.99 7.64
CA ALA A 451 16.19 9.58 6.34
C ALA A 451 14.95 9.66 5.43
N SER A 452 14.09 8.65 5.45
CA SER A 452 12.87 8.62 4.62
C SER A 452 11.92 9.74 5.01
N PHE A 453 11.71 10.00 6.32
CA PHE A 453 10.82 11.06 6.78
C PHE A 453 11.24 12.45 6.32
N SER A 454 12.49 12.82 6.58
CA SER A 454 13.05 14.12 6.20
C SER A 454 13.11 14.29 4.68
N SER A 455 13.46 13.22 3.95
CA SER A 455 13.50 13.24 2.50
C SER A 455 12.13 13.41 1.86
N VAL A 456 11.06 12.80 2.40
CA VAL A 456 9.68 13.01 1.91
C VAL A 456 9.31 14.48 1.95
N ILE A 457 9.57 15.16 3.08
CA ILE A 457 9.22 16.57 3.26
C ILE A 457 10.00 17.44 2.27
N VAL A 458 11.33 17.28 2.21
CA VAL A 458 12.19 18.12 1.36
C VAL A 458 11.97 17.82 -0.12
N HIS A 459 11.89 16.55 -0.51
CA HIS A 459 11.63 16.16 -1.89
C HIS A 459 10.28 16.70 -2.37
N THR A 460 9.24 16.56 -1.55
CA THR A 460 7.90 17.06 -1.91
C THR A 460 7.88 18.58 -2.05
N PHE A 461 8.54 19.30 -1.15
CA PHE A 461 8.65 20.75 -1.25
C PHE A 461 9.43 21.21 -2.49
N ILE A 462 10.54 20.55 -2.82
CA ILE A 462 11.39 20.94 -3.94
C ILE A 462 10.76 20.58 -5.29
N TRP A 463 10.12 19.42 -5.40
CA TRP A 463 9.57 18.92 -6.67
C TRP A 463 8.12 19.36 -6.90
N TYR A 464 7.27 19.30 -5.88
CA TYR A 464 5.81 19.39 -6.05
C TYR A 464 5.16 20.65 -5.46
N ARG A 465 5.91 21.59 -4.85
CA ARG A 465 5.31 22.79 -4.21
C ARG A 465 4.38 23.60 -5.12
N ARG A 466 4.74 23.76 -6.40
CA ARG A 466 3.96 24.56 -7.36
C ARG A 466 2.67 23.85 -7.71
N ASP A 467 2.72 22.54 -7.91
CA ASP A 467 1.54 21.72 -8.17
C ASP A 467 0.60 21.73 -6.97
N ILE A 468 1.13 21.48 -5.76
CA ILE A 468 0.34 21.54 -4.52
C ILE A 468 -0.34 22.91 -4.39
N THR A 469 0.39 24.01 -4.61
CA THR A 469 -0.17 25.38 -4.52
C THR A 469 -1.27 25.62 -5.55
N ARG A 470 -1.08 25.16 -6.80
CA ARG A 470 -2.09 25.25 -7.86
C ARG A 470 -3.35 24.45 -7.51
N ARG A 471 -3.19 23.26 -6.93
CA ARG A 471 -4.29 22.35 -6.60
C ARG A 471 -5.21 22.85 -5.50
N PHE A 472 -4.74 23.72 -4.61
CA PHE A 472 -5.62 24.39 -3.65
C PHE A 472 -6.71 25.23 -4.31
N LYS A 473 -6.49 25.70 -5.55
CA LYS A 473 -7.43 26.53 -6.30
C LYS A 473 -8.20 25.78 -7.40
N SER A 474 -7.86 24.53 -7.70
CA SER A 474 -8.48 23.79 -8.81
C SER A 474 -9.79 23.09 -8.45
N SER A 475 -10.66 22.95 -9.44
CA SER A 475 -11.91 22.20 -9.43
C SER A 475 -11.85 20.99 -10.36
N LEU A 476 -12.74 20.01 -10.17
CA LEU A 476 -12.88 18.85 -11.06
C LEU A 476 -13.15 19.26 -12.52
N ARG A 477 -13.80 20.42 -12.72
CA ARG A 477 -14.07 20.97 -14.06
C ARG A 477 -12.81 21.45 -14.79
N ASP A 478 -11.75 21.73 -14.05
CA ASP A 478 -10.48 22.19 -14.63
C ASP A 478 -9.63 21.03 -15.15
N GLU A 479 -9.99 19.79 -14.81
CA GLU A 479 -9.30 18.59 -15.29
C GLU A 479 -9.70 18.26 -16.72
N ARG A 480 -8.68 18.00 -17.54
CA ARG A 480 -8.84 17.72 -18.97
C ARG A 480 -8.90 16.24 -19.32
N ASP A 481 -8.71 15.36 -18.34
CA ASP A 481 -8.76 13.90 -18.57
C ASP A 481 -10.19 13.41 -18.77
N ILE A 482 -10.36 12.44 -19.68
CA ILE A 482 -11.67 11.89 -20.02
C ILE A 482 -12.38 11.27 -18.81
N HIS A 483 -11.66 10.63 -17.88
CA HIS A 483 -12.29 10.01 -16.71
C HIS A 483 -12.81 11.07 -15.74
N SER A 484 -12.11 12.19 -15.60
CA SER A 484 -12.61 13.34 -14.83
C SER A 484 -13.85 13.95 -15.47
N ARG A 485 -13.89 14.07 -16.81
CA ARG A 485 -15.06 14.54 -17.56
C ARG A 485 -16.27 13.62 -17.37
N LEU A 486 -16.10 12.31 -17.50
CA LEU A 486 -17.18 11.33 -17.28
C LEU A 486 -17.72 11.38 -15.84
N MET A 487 -16.82 11.61 -14.86
CA MET A 487 -17.21 11.71 -13.46
C MET A 487 -18.05 12.95 -13.12
N GLN A 488 -18.08 13.98 -13.97
CA GLN A 488 -18.92 15.17 -13.78
C GLN A 488 -20.41 14.86 -13.84
N ALA A 489 -20.82 13.72 -14.42
CA ALA A 489 -22.21 13.27 -14.44
C ALA A 489 -22.73 12.89 -13.04
N TYR A 490 -21.84 12.62 -12.08
CA TYR A 490 -22.20 12.17 -10.74
C TYR A 490 -22.09 13.28 -9.70
N PRO A 491 -23.06 13.37 -8.77
CA PRO A 491 -22.97 14.33 -7.69
C PRO A 491 -21.86 13.93 -6.72
N GLU A 492 -20.99 14.90 -6.44
CA GLU A 492 -19.88 14.73 -5.50
C GLU A 492 -20.36 14.57 -4.04
N VAL A 493 -19.47 14.03 -3.21
CA VAL A 493 -19.68 13.93 -1.76
C VAL A 493 -19.47 15.30 -1.12
N PRO A 494 -20.45 15.83 -0.38
CA PRO A 494 -20.29 17.08 0.36
C PRO A 494 -19.17 17.00 1.39
N HIS A 495 -18.40 18.09 1.56
CA HIS A 495 -17.34 18.16 2.57
C HIS A 495 -17.85 17.95 4.00
N VAL A 496 -19.13 18.29 4.25
CA VAL A 496 -19.78 18.10 5.56
C VAL A 496 -19.77 16.64 5.99
N TRP A 497 -19.93 15.67 5.06
CA TRP A 497 -19.93 14.24 5.42
C TRP A 497 -18.59 13.78 5.99
N TYR A 498 -17.49 14.26 5.38
CA TYR A 498 -16.14 14.02 5.89
C TYR A 498 -15.90 14.72 7.23
N GLY A 499 -16.38 15.96 7.37
CA GLY A 499 -16.27 16.74 8.60
C GLY A 499 -17.03 16.11 9.78
N THR A 500 -18.26 15.64 9.56
CA THR A 500 -19.06 14.97 10.59
C THR A 500 -18.43 13.67 11.05
N LEU A 501 -17.86 12.92 10.10
CA LEU A 501 -17.17 11.66 10.37
C LEU A 501 -15.87 11.86 11.16
N GLY A 502 -15.09 12.89 10.80
CA GLY A 502 -13.90 13.29 11.56
C GLY A 502 -14.22 13.79 12.96
N LEU A 503 -15.29 14.58 13.11
CA LEU A 503 -15.74 15.06 14.43
C LEU A 503 -16.20 13.90 15.32
N ALA A 504 -16.97 12.95 14.78
CA ALA A 504 -17.38 11.76 15.52
C ALA A 504 -16.17 10.92 15.97
N ALA A 505 -15.20 10.69 15.08
CA ALA A 505 -13.96 9.98 15.44
C ALA A 505 -13.14 10.73 16.49
N LEU A 506 -13.03 12.05 16.39
CA LEU A 506 -12.32 12.90 17.36
C LEU A 506 -12.96 12.81 18.75
N VAL A 507 -14.29 12.90 18.85
CA VAL A 507 -15.02 12.77 20.12
C VAL A 507 -14.76 11.39 20.73
N LEU A 508 -14.84 10.33 19.94
CA LEU A 508 -14.54 8.97 20.42
C LEU A 508 -13.10 8.82 20.90
N LEU A 509 -12.11 9.41 20.21
CA LEU A 509 -10.71 9.41 20.66
C LEU A 509 -10.54 10.14 22.00
N ILE A 510 -11.11 11.33 22.13
CA ILE A 510 -11.03 12.12 23.37
C ILE A 510 -11.65 11.35 24.54
N VAL A 511 -12.83 10.75 24.34
CA VAL A 511 -13.46 9.92 25.38
C VAL A 511 -12.58 8.71 25.71
N THR A 512 -12.00 8.05 24.71
CA THR A 512 -11.12 6.88 24.91
C THR A 512 -9.90 7.22 25.78
N ILE A 513 -9.26 8.36 25.54
CA ILE A 513 -8.04 8.73 26.28
C ILE A 513 -8.31 9.32 27.66
N THR A 514 -9.49 9.91 27.88
CA THR A 514 -9.85 10.57 29.15
C THR A 514 -10.56 9.65 30.14
N VAL A 515 -11.38 8.71 29.65
CA VAL A 515 -12.14 7.79 30.51
C VAL A 515 -11.30 6.58 30.91
N PHE A 516 -10.40 6.12 30.04
CA PHE A 516 -9.58 4.94 30.29
C PHE A 516 -8.13 5.31 30.64
N PRO A 517 -7.41 4.48 31.43
CA PRO A 517 -6.06 4.79 31.91
C PRO A 517 -5.00 4.59 30.80
N THR A 518 -5.05 5.42 29.78
CA THR A 518 -4.14 5.37 28.61
C THR A 518 -2.84 6.14 28.82
N GLY A 519 -2.86 7.19 29.66
CA GLY A 519 -1.74 8.10 29.88
C GLY A 519 -1.48 9.08 28.74
N LEU A 520 -2.30 9.10 27.67
CA LEU A 520 -2.13 10.04 26.56
C LEU A 520 -2.90 11.35 26.85
N PRO A 521 -2.22 12.49 27.01
CA PRO A 521 -2.90 13.75 27.22
C PRO A 521 -3.54 14.27 25.92
N VAL A 522 -4.66 15.00 26.06
CA VAL A 522 -5.46 15.49 24.92
C VAL A 522 -4.66 16.39 23.96
N TRP A 523 -3.73 17.19 24.47
CA TRP A 523 -2.89 18.03 23.61
C TRP A 523 -1.99 17.21 22.66
N ALA A 524 -1.49 16.06 23.11
CA ALA A 524 -0.67 15.18 22.29
C ALA A 524 -1.50 14.48 21.19
N LEU A 525 -2.77 14.18 21.47
CA LEU A 525 -3.71 13.70 20.45
C LEU A 525 -3.85 14.69 19.29
N PHE A 526 -4.00 15.99 19.59
CA PHE A 526 -4.07 17.02 18.54
C PHE A 526 -2.79 17.10 17.70
N ILE A 527 -1.62 16.93 18.33
CA ILE A 527 -0.34 16.88 17.59
C ILE A 527 -0.31 15.68 16.65
N ALA A 528 -0.74 14.49 17.11
CA ALA A 528 -0.84 13.31 16.26
C ALA A 528 -1.73 13.54 15.03
N LEU A 529 -2.89 14.19 15.21
CA LEU A 529 -3.81 14.53 14.12
C LEU A 529 -3.24 15.54 13.14
N VAL A 530 -2.49 16.54 13.63
CA VAL A 530 -1.79 17.51 12.78
C VAL A 530 -0.72 16.82 11.95
N LEU A 531 0.08 15.93 12.55
CA LEU A 531 1.09 15.16 11.83
C LEU A 531 0.47 14.27 10.76
N ALA A 532 -0.62 13.56 11.09
CA ALA A 532 -1.35 12.78 10.11
C ALA A 532 -1.77 13.64 8.92
N SER A 533 -2.42 14.77 9.19
CA SER A 533 -2.94 15.68 8.16
C SER A 533 -1.83 16.24 7.25
N LEU A 534 -0.69 16.65 7.84
CA LEU A 534 0.44 17.23 7.09
C LEU A 534 1.15 16.22 6.20
N LEU A 535 1.31 14.98 6.67
CA LEU A 535 2.06 13.93 5.95
C LEU A 535 1.22 13.21 4.90
N THR A 536 -0.10 13.29 4.99
CA THR A 536 -1.01 12.56 4.08
C THR A 536 -0.84 12.97 2.62
N ILE A 537 -0.70 14.27 2.32
CA ILE A 537 -0.53 14.73 0.92
C ILE A 537 0.80 14.27 0.33
N PRO A 538 1.97 14.53 0.95
CA PRO A 538 3.26 14.05 0.45
C PRO A 538 3.32 12.54 0.24
N ILE A 539 2.91 11.77 1.25
CA ILE A 539 2.97 10.30 1.20
C ILE A 539 2.01 9.77 0.12
N GLY A 540 0.79 10.32 0.07
CA GLY A 540 -0.20 9.92 -0.94
C GLY A 540 0.24 10.22 -2.36
N MET A 541 0.89 11.37 -2.62
CA MET A 541 1.40 11.71 -3.96
C MET A 541 2.51 10.76 -4.38
N LEU A 542 3.44 10.44 -3.47
CA LEU A 542 4.51 9.49 -3.75
C LEU A 542 3.92 8.11 -4.06
N GLN A 543 3.06 7.57 -3.19
CA GLN A 543 2.44 6.25 -3.40
C GLN A 543 1.61 6.18 -4.69
N ALA A 544 0.88 7.25 -5.04
CA ALA A 544 0.08 7.30 -6.27
C ALA A 544 0.90 7.20 -7.56
N VAL A 545 2.17 7.64 -7.53
CA VAL A 545 3.07 7.65 -8.69
C VAL A 545 4.02 6.45 -8.69
N THR A 546 4.57 6.11 -7.52
CA THR A 546 5.63 5.10 -7.36
C THR A 546 5.06 3.70 -7.12
N ASN A 547 3.80 3.59 -6.68
CA ASN A 547 3.24 2.37 -6.11
C ASN A 547 3.96 1.86 -4.85
N GLN A 548 4.77 2.71 -4.20
CA GLN A 548 5.52 2.38 -2.97
C GLN A 548 4.95 3.15 -1.79
N GLN A 549 4.58 2.44 -0.73
CA GLN A 549 4.08 3.03 0.50
C GLN A 549 5.24 3.43 1.41
N ILE A 550 5.20 4.66 1.92
CA ILE A 550 6.24 5.18 2.81
C ILE A 550 5.75 5.13 4.25
N THR A 551 6.40 4.30 5.06
CA THR A 551 6.04 4.08 6.46
C THR A 551 6.72 5.12 7.36
N THR A 552 5.92 5.85 8.15
CA THR A 552 6.38 6.90 9.08
C THR A 552 6.23 6.51 10.55
N GLN A 553 5.91 5.24 10.85
CA GLN A 553 5.61 4.75 12.20
C GLN A 553 6.69 5.11 13.24
N VAL A 554 7.97 4.86 12.91
CA VAL A 554 9.11 5.07 13.81
C VAL A 554 9.24 6.53 14.22
N MET A 555 8.92 7.46 13.31
CA MET A 555 8.99 8.90 13.60
C MET A 555 7.96 9.32 14.62
N HIS A 556 6.73 8.82 14.49
CA HIS A 556 5.65 9.12 15.41
C HIS A 556 5.96 8.57 16.81
N GLU A 557 6.52 7.36 16.90
CA GLU A 557 6.94 6.78 18.16
C GLU A 557 8.10 7.55 18.81
N MET A 558 9.10 7.94 18.02
CA MET A 558 10.21 8.75 18.53
C MET A 558 9.74 10.10 19.05
N LEU A 559 8.88 10.80 18.30
CA LEU A 559 8.35 12.10 18.72
C LEU A 559 7.51 11.96 20.00
N ALA A 560 6.61 10.97 20.06
CA ALA A 560 5.83 10.67 21.26
C ALA A 560 6.73 10.31 22.45
N GLY A 561 7.81 9.55 22.24
CA GLY A 561 8.75 9.16 23.28
C GLY A 561 9.52 10.32 23.91
N TYR A 562 9.81 11.38 23.13
CA TYR A 562 10.38 12.62 23.66
C TYR A 562 9.34 13.48 24.38
N MET A 563 8.09 13.48 23.91
CA MET A 563 7.01 14.30 24.47
C MET A 563 6.39 13.71 25.74
N ILE A 564 6.28 12.38 25.82
CA ILE A 564 5.61 11.63 26.88
C ILE A 564 6.50 10.45 27.28
N PRO A 565 7.66 10.70 27.91
CA PRO A 565 8.61 9.66 28.24
C PRO A 565 8.04 8.67 29.26
N GLY A 566 8.40 7.39 29.14
CA GLY A 566 8.08 6.33 30.10
C GLY A 566 6.64 5.79 30.06
N HIS A 567 5.83 6.23 29.09
CA HIS A 567 4.43 5.83 28.91
C HIS A 567 4.23 5.07 27.59
N PRO A 568 4.46 3.74 27.57
CA PRO A 568 4.42 2.97 26.34
C PRO A 568 3.02 2.86 25.72
N VAL A 569 1.97 2.74 26.52
CA VAL A 569 0.58 2.73 26.02
C VAL A 569 0.22 4.04 25.34
N ALA A 570 0.57 5.19 25.94
CA ALA A 570 0.35 6.50 25.34
C ALA A 570 1.09 6.64 24.01
N ASN A 571 2.34 6.16 23.93
CA ASN A 571 3.14 6.15 22.70
C ASN A 571 2.47 5.31 21.61
N MET A 572 2.00 4.10 21.93
CA MET A 572 1.31 3.21 20.99
C MET A 572 0.04 3.86 20.40
N ILE A 573 -0.77 4.51 21.23
CA ILE A 573 -1.98 5.21 20.79
C ILE A 573 -1.62 6.43 19.93
N PHE A 574 -0.62 7.22 20.32
CA PHE A 574 -0.14 8.35 19.52
C PHE A 574 0.33 7.91 18.13
N LYS A 575 1.18 6.87 18.07
CA LYS A 575 1.61 6.25 16.81
C LYS A 575 0.40 5.86 15.98
N CYS A 576 -0.54 5.13 16.57
CA CYS A 576 -1.71 4.63 15.84
C CYS A 576 -2.51 5.76 15.23
N VAL A 577 -2.84 6.82 15.99
CA VAL A 577 -3.58 7.97 15.44
C VAL A 577 -2.80 8.65 14.31
N ALA A 578 -1.51 8.92 14.47
CA ALA A 578 -0.73 9.66 13.48
C ALA A 578 -0.45 8.85 12.20
N PHE A 579 -0.01 7.60 12.38
CA PHE A 579 0.37 6.70 11.28
C PHE A 579 -0.85 6.14 10.54
N ILE A 580 -1.83 5.59 11.27
CA ILE A 580 -3.02 4.98 10.65
C ILE A 580 -3.94 6.05 10.09
N GLY A 581 -4.05 7.21 10.73
CA GLY A 581 -4.74 8.36 10.15
C GLY A 581 -4.22 8.70 8.75
N THR A 582 -2.90 8.66 8.55
CA THR A 582 -2.29 8.89 7.23
C THR A 582 -2.53 7.72 6.28
N ASN A 583 -2.18 6.49 6.68
CA ASN A 583 -2.27 5.32 5.82
C ASN A 583 -3.70 5.02 5.36
N GLN A 584 -4.68 5.15 6.26
CA GLN A 584 -6.08 4.95 5.90
C GLN A 584 -6.60 6.05 4.98
N ALA A 585 -6.16 7.28 5.15
CA ALA A 585 -6.53 8.36 4.24
C ALA A 585 -5.97 8.13 2.82
N VAL A 586 -4.72 7.66 2.71
CA VAL A 586 -4.08 7.32 1.44
C VAL A 586 -4.73 6.09 0.80
N GLY A 587 -4.99 5.02 1.56
CA GLY A 587 -5.71 3.84 1.07
C GLY A 587 -7.11 4.18 0.57
N PHE A 588 -7.86 4.97 1.34
CA PHE A 588 -9.17 5.51 0.96
C PHE A 588 -9.10 6.31 -0.35
N ALA A 589 -8.06 7.13 -0.55
CA ALA A 589 -7.84 7.85 -1.80
C ALA A 589 -7.54 6.92 -2.99
N GLY A 590 -6.79 5.83 -2.78
CA GLY A 590 -6.55 4.80 -3.79
C GLY A 590 -7.84 4.11 -4.23
N ASP A 591 -8.72 3.74 -3.31
CA ASP A 591 -10.03 3.17 -3.64
C ASP A 591 -10.95 4.20 -4.32
N LEU A 592 -10.89 5.48 -3.92
CA LEU A 592 -11.59 6.54 -4.65
C LEU A 592 -11.07 6.70 -6.09
N LYS A 593 -9.77 6.53 -6.33
CA LYS A 593 -9.21 6.51 -7.69
C LYS A 593 -9.72 5.30 -8.48
N LEU A 594 -9.77 4.11 -7.87
CA LEU A 594 -10.42 2.95 -8.49
C LEU A 594 -11.88 3.25 -8.87
N GLY A 595 -12.65 3.87 -7.97
CA GLY A 595 -14.02 4.33 -8.25
C GLY A 595 -14.10 5.35 -9.39
N HIS A 596 -13.13 6.27 -9.47
CA HIS A 596 -13.02 7.26 -10.55
C HIS A 596 -12.75 6.57 -11.91
N TYR A 597 -11.87 5.57 -11.94
CA TYR A 597 -11.61 4.78 -13.14
C TYR A 597 -12.79 3.90 -13.56
N MET A 598 -13.56 3.38 -12.61
CA MET A 598 -14.73 2.52 -12.89
C MET A 598 -16.05 3.28 -12.97
N LYS A 599 -16.01 4.61 -12.86
CA LYS A 599 -17.16 5.53 -12.92
C LYS A 599 -18.27 5.16 -11.92
N ILE A 600 -17.85 4.93 -10.69
CA ILE A 600 -18.75 4.67 -9.56
C ILE A 600 -19.18 6.01 -8.96
N PRO A 601 -20.49 6.22 -8.70
CA PRO A 601 -20.97 7.43 -8.02
C PRO A 601 -20.21 7.68 -6.70
N PRO A 602 -19.59 8.87 -6.50
CA PRO A 602 -18.74 9.15 -5.33
C PRO A 602 -19.43 8.95 -3.98
N ARG A 603 -20.73 9.25 -3.89
CA ARG A 603 -21.54 9.05 -2.67
C ARG A 603 -21.71 7.58 -2.30
N VAL A 604 -21.84 6.70 -3.29
CA VAL A 604 -21.91 5.25 -3.06
C VAL A 604 -20.55 4.73 -2.63
N MET A 605 -19.47 5.19 -3.27
CA MET A 605 -18.09 4.85 -2.87
C MET A 605 -17.83 5.21 -1.41
N PHE A 606 -18.17 6.43 -0.99
CA PHE A 606 -18.02 6.87 0.39
C PHE A 606 -18.78 5.97 1.36
N MET A 607 -20.06 5.70 1.08
CA MET A 607 -20.89 4.87 1.96
C MET A 607 -20.40 3.42 2.03
N ALA A 608 -19.99 2.83 0.91
CA ALA A 608 -19.45 1.48 0.87
C ALA A 608 -18.21 1.34 1.78
N GLN A 609 -17.26 2.27 1.67
CA GLN A 609 -16.04 2.24 2.48
C GLN A 609 -16.31 2.51 3.97
N VAL A 610 -17.15 3.51 4.29
CA VAL A 610 -17.47 3.85 5.69
C VAL A 610 -18.21 2.72 6.40
N VAL A 611 -19.20 2.11 5.74
CA VAL A 611 -19.96 0.98 6.32
C VAL A 611 -19.06 -0.24 6.49
N ALA A 612 -18.22 -0.55 5.50
CA ALA A 612 -17.28 -1.66 5.60
C ALA A 612 -16.30 -1.49 6.77
N ALA A 613 -15.70 -0.29 6.91
CA ALA A 613 -14.81 0.02 8.02
C ALA A 613 -15.54 -0.02 9.38
N PHE A 614 -16.76 0.49 9.46
CA PHE A 614 -17.55 0.45 10.69
C PHE A 614 -17.81 -0.99 11.13
N VAL A 615 -18.31 -1.84 10.23
CA VAL A 615 -18.62 -3.25 10.52
C VAL A 615 -17.36 -4.03 10.87
N SER A 616 -16.26 -3.82 10.14
CA SER A 616 -15.01 -4.53 10.39
C SER A 616 -14.46 -4.28 11.79
N CYS A 617 -14.61 -3.07 12.34
CA CYS A 617 -14.18 -2.75 13.69
C CYS A 617 -14.82 -3.67 14.76
N PHE A 618 -16.11 -4.00 14.61
CA PHE A 618 -16.78 -4.94 15.52
C PHE A 618 -16.33 -6.37 15.30
N VAL A 619 -16.18 -6.78 14.02
CA VAL A 619 -15.78 -8.15 13.66
C VAL A 619 -14.38 -8.46 14.17
N VAL A 620 -13.39 -7.60 13.89
CA VAL A 620 -12.00 -7.84 14.33
C VAL A 620 -11.89 -7.87 15.86
N THR A 621 -12.64 -7.00 16.55
CA THR A 621 -12.68 -7.00 18.02
C THR A 621 -13.28 -8.30 18.56
N ALA A 622 -14.41 -8.74 17.99
CA ALA A 622 -15.08 -9.97 18.42
C ALA A 622 -14.21 -11.22 18.16
N VAL A 623 -13.56 -11.30 16.99
CA VAL A 623 -12.65 -12.41 16.67
C VAL A 623 -11.46 -12.43 17.62
N GLN A 624 -10.83 -11.29 17.86
CA GLN A 624 -9.67 -11.22 18.75
C GLN A 624 -10.04 -11.60 20.19
N ASP A 625 -11.16 -11.11 20.73
CA ASP A 625 -11.58 -11.49 22.09
C ASP A 625 -11.96 -12.97 22.18
N TRP A 626 -12.63 -13.51 21.16
CA TRP A 626 -12.89 -14.95 21.06
C TRP A 626 -11.59 -15.77 21.07
N MET A 627 -10.55 -15.33 20.37
CA MET A 627 -9.25 -16.00 20.35
C MET A 627 -8.59 -16.03 21.73
N PHE A 628 -8.62 -14.91 22.47
CA PHE A 628 -8.06 -14.85 23.82
C PHE A 628 -8.74 -15.79 24.82
N VAL A 629 -10.02 -16.12 24.61
CA VAL A 629 -10.79 -16.99 25.52
C VAL A 629 -10.69 -18.46 25.10
N ASN A 630 -10.62 -18.76 23.80
CA ASN A 630 -10.75 -20.13 23.29
C ASN A 630 -9.42 -20.78 22.89
N ILE A 631 -8.34 -20.00 22.69
CA ILE A 631 -7.03 -20.53 22.35
C ILE A 631 -6.17 -20.59 23.61
N ALA A 632 -5.85 -21.81 24.05
CA ALA A 632 -4.91 -22.03 25.14
C ALA A 632 -3.49 -21.61 24.72
N ASP A 633 -2.73 -21.05 25.68
CA ASP A 633 -1.34 -20.61 25.51
C ASP A 633 -1.16 -19.62 24.34
N PHE A 634 -2.14 -18.74 24.13
CA PHE A 634 -2.14 -17.75 23.06
C PHE A 634 -0.94 -16.78 23.15
N CYS A 635 -0.30 -16.50 22.02
CA CYS A 635 0.91 -15.69 21.89
C CYS A 635 2.17 -16.26 22.60
N THR A 636 2.21 -17.56 22.89
CA THR A 636 3.43 -18.24 23.35
C THR A 636 4.17 -18.91 22.20
N GLU A 637 5.51 -19.02 22.27
CA GLU A 637 6.31 -19.61 21.20
C GLU A 637 6.00 -21.09 20.94
N GLY A 638 5.59 -21.84 21.97
CA GLY A 638 5.29 -23.28 21.89
C GLY A 638 3.84 -23.63 21.55
N GLN A 639 3.02 -22.65 21.13
CA GLN A 639 1.59 -22.89 20.89
C GLN A 639 1.38 -23.90 19.75
N ALA A 640 0.62 -24.97 20.02
CA ALA A 640 0.50 -26.13 19.13
C ALA A 640 -0.01 -25.84 17.70
N ASN A 641 -0.80 -24.78 17.51
CA ASN A 641 -1.37 -24.36 16.23
C ASN A 641 -0.60 -23.19 15.58
N GLY A 642 0.51 -22.73 16.19
CA GLY A 642 1.34 -21.65 15.67
C GLY A 642 0.85 -20.23 16.00
N PHE A 643 -0.04 -20.04 16.97
CA PHE A 643 -0.48 -18.70 17.41
C PHE A 643 0.55 -18.00 18.30
N SER A 644 1.71 -17.67 17.73
CA SER A 644 2.83 -17.02 18.41
C SER A 644 2.80 -15.48 18.36
N CYS A 645 1.85 -14.87 17.65
CA CYS A 645 1.63 -13.42 17.59
C CYS A 645 2.86 -12.58 17.20
N PRO A 646 3.47 -12.81 16.01
CA PRO A 646 4.69 -12.11 15.59
C PRO A 646 4.52 -10.59 15.45
N SER A 647 3.37 -10.12 14.96
CA SER A 647 3.08 -8.68 14.84
C SER A 647 3.04 -8.01 16.21
N THR A 648 2.34 -8.61 17.17
CA THR A 648 2.20 -8.10 18.53
C THR A 648 3.53 -8.09 19.28
N ASN A 649 4.39 -9.11 19.07
CA ASN A 649 5.76 -9.13 19.62
C ASN A 649 6.62 -7.97 19.10
N THR A 650 6.56 -7.71 17.80
CA THR A 650 7.26 -6.58 17.17
C THR A 650 6.72 -5.25 17.69
N PHE A 651 5.39 -5.14 17.82
CA PHE A 651 4.70 -3.97 18.33
C PHE A 651 5.06 -3.68 19.80
N ALA A 652 5.11 -4.72 20.63
CA ALA A 652 5.54 -4.64 22.02
C ALA A 652 7.00 -4.20 22.12
N SER A 653 7.90 -4.80 21.33
CA SER A 653 9.33 -4.42 21.29
C SER A 653 9.51 -2.95 20.90
N ALA A 654 8.83 -2.50 19.83
CA ALA A 654 8.87 -1.11 19.40
C ALA A 654 8.34 -0.14 20.47
N SER A 655 7.23 -0.49 21.12
CA SER A 655 6.67 0.32 22.21
C SER A 655 7.62 0.46 23.41
N MET A 656 8.51 -0.51 23.64
CA MET A 656 9.53 -0.43 24.68
C MET A 656 10.71 0.46 24.29
N ILE A 657 11.22 0.31 23.07
CA ILE A 657 12.31 1.14 22.56
C ILE A 657 11.91 2.62 22.61
N TRP A 658 10.73 2.95 22.11
CA TRP A 658 10.31 4.35 21.92
C TRP A 658 9.46 4.92 23.05
N GLY A 659 8.57 4.13 23.65
CA GLY A 659 7.65 4.58 24.68
C GLY A 659 8.09 4.28 26.11
N GLY A 660 8.73 3.12 26.32
CA GLY A 660 9.25 2.69 27.62
C GLY A 660 10.59 3.34 27.96
N VAL A 661 11.69 2.74 27.48
CA VAL A 661 13.07 3.23 27.67
C VAL A 661 13.19 4.66 27.13
N GLY A 662 12.61 4.87 25.95
CA GLY A 662 12.46 6.18 25.32
C GLY A 662 13.71 6.63 24.55
N PRO A 663 13.51 7.49 23.53
CA PRO A 663 14.58 7.94 22.66
C PRO A 663 15.64 8.78 23.39
N ALA A 664 15.28 9.42 24.51
CA ALA A 664 16.20 10.19 25.34
C ALA A 664 17.36 9.34 25.91
N ARG A 665 17.13 8.05 26.19
CA ARG A 665 18.16 7.16 26.74
C ARG A 665 18.99 6.46 25.66
N LEU A 666 18.43 6.31 24.46
CA LEU A 666 19.05 5.53 23.38
C LEU A 666 19.72 6.41 22.32
N PHE A 667 19.09 7.53 21.94
CA PHE A 667 19.47 8.33 20.76
C PHE A 667 19.94 9.76 21.08
N SER A 668 19.75 10.26 22.31
CA SER A 668 20.23 11.62 22.66
C SER A 668 21.75 11.73 22.68
N VAL A 669 22.26 12.97 22.73
CA VAL A 669 23.70 13.25 22.67
C VAL A 669 24.46 12.47 23.74
N GLY A 670 25.52 11.77 23.34
CA GLY A 670 26.32 10.93 24.23
C GLY A 670 25.78 9.52 24.46
N LYS A 671 24.63 9.15 23.87
CA LYS A 671 24.07 7.80 23.93
C LYS A 671 24.48 6.97 22.72
N MET A 672 24.41 5.64 22.86
CA MET A 672 24.95 4.68 21.88
C MET A 672 24.43 4.93 20.45
N TYR A 673 23.12 5.08 20.28
CA TYR A 673 22.49 5.16 18.96
C TYR A 673 22.38 6.59 18.42
N ASN A 674 22.99 7.59 19.09
CA ASN A 674 22.98 8.97 18.64
C ASN A 674 23.41 9.19 17.17
N PRO A 675 24.43 8.47 16.64
CA PRO A 675 24.84 8.65 15.24
C PRO A 675 23.72 8.38 14.23
N LEU A 676 22.71 7.57 14.57
CA LEU A 676 21.59 7.31 13.67
C LEU A 676 20.74 8.56 13.41
N LEU A 677 20.70 9.52 14.33
CA LEU A 677 19.96 10.77 14.13
C LEU A 677 20.53 11.61 12.97
N TYR A 678 21.80 11.44 12.57
CA TYR A 678 22.36 12.11 11.40
C TYR A 678 21.70 11.68 10.08
N PHE A 679 20.98 10.56 10.06
CA PHE A 679 20.20 10.17 8.90
C PHE A 679 19.05 11.16 8.61
N PHE A 680 18.55 11.91 9.59
CA PHE A 680 17.64 13.03 9.31
C PHE A 680 18.28 14.11 8.43
N LEU A 681 19.55 14.45 8.73
CA LEU A 681 20.29 15.43 7.94
C LEU A 681 20.58 14.86 6.54
N LEU A 682 21.01 13.60 6.48
CA LEU A 682 21.24 12.91 5.21
C LEU A 682 19.98 12.89 4.34
N GLY A 683 18.83 12.52 4.91
CA GLY A 683 17.55 12.49 4.22
C GLY A 683 17.07 13.86 3.79
N ALA A 684 17.27 14.89 4.60
CA ALA A 684 16.92 16.27 4.24
C ALA A 684 17.80 16.82 3.10
N LEU A 685 19.10 16.52 3.09
CA LEU A 685 20.03 17.08 2.12
C LEU A 685 20.10 16.29 0.81
N ALA A 686 19.91 14.97 0.85
CA ALA A 686 20.06 14.11 -0.33
C ALA A 686 19.15 14.48 -1.52
N PRO A 687 17.88 14.92 -1.38
CA PRO A 687 17.05 15.33 -2.51
C PRO A 687 17.57 16.56 -3.29
N VAL A 688 18.32 17.45 -2.62
CA VAL A 688 18.76 18.73 -3.15
C VAL A 688 19.70 18.59 -4.38
N PRO A 689 20.83 17.85 -4.32
CA PRO A 689 21.71 17.69 -5.47
C PRO A 689 20.98 17.05 -6.65
N PHE A 690 20.21 15.98 -6.43
CA PHE A 690 19.50 15.30 -7.52
C PHE A 690 18.46 16.18 -8.20
N TYR A 691 17.81 17.10 -7.48
CA TYR A 691 16.95 18.11 -8.09
C TYR A 691 17.72 19.04 -9.03
N PHE A 692 18.87 19.56 -8.61
CA PHE A 692 19.68 20.43 -9.46
C PHE A 692 20.25 19.68 -10.67
N LEU A 693 20.68 18.43 -10.50
CA LEU A 693 21.13 17.59 -11.62
C LEU A 693 19.98 17.31 -12.61
N ALA A 694 18.78 16.98 -12.11
CA ALA A 694 17.61 16.77 -12.96
C ALA A 694 17.22 18.03 -13.74
N ARG A 695 17.36 19.22 -13.15
CA ARG A 695 17.12 20.49 -13.86
C ARG A 695 18.20 20.84 -14.88
N ARG A 696 19.46 20.55 -14.57
CA ARG A 696 20.59 20.81 -15.47
C ARG A 696 20.59 19.85 -16.66
N TYR A 697 20.18 18.60 -16.45
CA TYR A 697 20.19 17.53 -17.45
C TYR A 697 18.79 16.90 -17.60
N PRO A 698 17.84 17.60 -18.24
CA PRO A 698 16.42 17.20 -18.27
C PRO A 698 16.15 15.86 -18.99
N LEU A 699 17.03 15.44 -19.91
CA LEU A 699 16.91 14.17 -20.64
C LEU A 699 17.68 13.01 -19.98
N SER A 700 18.38 13.25 -18.87
CA SER A 700 19.23 12.26 -18.22
C SER A 700 18.46 11.37 -17.24
N LEU A 701 19.11 10.32 -16.75
CA LEU A 701 18.57 9.39 -15.76
C LEU A 701 18.26 10.05 -14.41
N TRP A 702 18.83 11.22 -14.12
CA TRP A 702 18.65 11.94 -12.86
C TRP A 702 17.20 12.31 -12.53
N ARG A 703 16.32 12.41 -13.54
CA ARG A 703 14.87 12.64 -13.32
C ARG A 703 14.16 11.46 -12.63
N TYR A 704 14.74 10.27 -12.70
CA TYR A 704 14.19 9.04 -12.13
C TYR A 704 14.68 8.76 -10.71
N VAL A 705 15.62 9.56 -10.19
CA VAL A 705 16.13 9.38 -8.84
C VAL A 705 15.13 9.97 -7.85
N ASN A 706 14.54 9.08 -7.04
CA ASN A 706 13.56 9.44 -6.03
C ASN A 706 14.09 9.05 -4.65
N ILE A 707 14.63 10.03 -3.93
CA ILE A 707 15.28 9.83 -2.64
C ILE A 707 14.33 9.33 -1.54
N PRO A 708 13.08 9.81 -1.43
CA PRO A 708 12.09 9.19 -0.56
C PRO A 708 11.91 7.69 -0.82
N VAL A 709 11.77 7.27 -2.08
CA VAL A 709 11.65 5.85 -2.45
C VAL A 709 12.94 5.09 -2.16
N PHE A 710 14.10 5.69 -2.39
CA PHE A 710 15.39 5.09 -2.05
C PHE A 710 15.43 4.73 -0.54
N PHE A 711 15.15 5.68 0.36
CA PHE A 711 15.21 5.38 1.79
C PHE A 711 14.05 4.53 2.30
N ALA A 712 12.84 4.73 1.79
CA ALA A 712 11.64 4.03 2.25
C ALA A 712 11.45 2.63 1.64
N GLY A 713 11.98 2.41 0.43
CA GLY A 713 11.71 1.22 -0.39
C GLY A 713 12.14 -0.07 0.28
N VAL A 714 13.16 -0.05 1.13
CA VAL A 714 13.66 -1.21 1.88
C VAL A 714 13.10 -1.30 3.31
N GLY A 715 12.04 -0.54 3.61
CA GLY A 715 11.49 -0.39 4.96
C GLY A 715 10.86 -1.65 5.56
N ALA A 716 10.64 -2.71 4.77
CA ALA A 716 10.18 -4.00 5.30
C ALA A 716 11.31 -4.90 5.85
N MET A 717 12.59 -4.49 5.71
CA MET A 717 13.72 -5.23 6.31
C MET A 717 14.08 -4.66 7.68
N PRO A 718 14.14 -5.47 8.74
CA PRO A 718 13.50 -6.79 8.94
C PRO A 718 11.97 -6.66 9.21
N PRO A 719 11.13 -7.70 9.00
CA PRO A 719 11.46 -9.12 8.85
C PRO A 719 11.73 -9.61 7.43
N ALA A 720 11.54 -8.79 6.39
CA ALA A 720 11.93 -9.17 5.03
C ALA A 720 13.45 -9.39 4.96
N SER A 721 13.90 -10.30 4.10
CA SER A 721 15.31 -10.52 3.80
C SER A 721 15.65 -10.01 2.39
N GLY A 722 16.94 -9.93 2.05
CA GLY A 722 17.38 -9.45 0.75
C GLY A 722 16.80 -10.24 -0.42
N ILE A 723 16.46 -11.52 -0.22
CA ILE A 723 15.87 -12.36 -1.27
C ILE A 723 14.50 -11.85 -1.72
N ASN A 724 13.72 -11.28 -0.80
CA ASN A 724 12.40 -10.72 -1.11
C ASN A 724 12.54 -9.54 -2.07
N TYR A 725 13.58 -8.72 -1.90
CA TYR A 725 13.82 -7.56 -2.76
C TYR A 725 14.56 -7.89 -4.05
N SER A 726 15.57 -8.77 -4.00
CA SER A 726 16.38 -9.12 -5.17
C SER A 726 15.57 -9.93 -6.19
N SER A 727 14.74 -10.87 -5.74
CA SER A 727 13.85 -11.63 -6.61
C SER A 727 12.70 -10.77 -7.16
N TRP A 728 12.11 -9.92 -6.31
CA TRP A 728 11.15 -8.89 -6.74
C TRP A 728 11.73 -8.01 -7.84
N ALA A 729 12.97 -7.54 -7.66
CA ALA A 729 13.67 -6.72 -8.64
C ALA A 729 14.00 -7.47 -9.94
N LEU A 730 14.35 -8.77 -9.87
CA LEU A 730 14.62 -9.56 -11.07
C LEU A 730 13.36 -9.72 -11.92
N VAL A 731 12.23 -10.07 -11.29
CA VAL A 731 10.94 -10.20 -11.96
C VAL A 731 10.47 -8.84 -12.49
N GLY A 732 10.61 -7.80 -11.68
CA GLY A 732 10.30 -6.42 -12.06
C GLY A 732 11.12 -5.95 -13.26
N PHE A 733 12.43 -6.19 -13.27
CA PHE A 733 13.30 -5.92 -14.43
C PHE A 733 12.80 -6.63 -15.69
N PHE A 734 12.46 -7.91 -15.59
CA PHE A 734 11.99 -8.67 -16.74
C PHE A 734 10.66 -8.14 -17.28
N PHE A 735 9.66 -7.91 -16.43
CA PHE A 735 8.33 -7.50 -16.89
C PHE A 735 8.23 -5.99 -17.17
N GLN A 736 8.80 -5.14 -16.32
CA GLN A 736 8.66 -3.67 -16.39
C GLN A 736 9.72 -2.98 -17.24
N TRP A 737 10.91 -3.55 -17.36
CA TRP A 737 11.96 -2.97 -18.20
C TRP A 737 12.05 -3.71 -19.53
N PHE A 738 12.30 -5.03 -19.52
CA PHE A 738 12.52 -5.79 -20.76
C PHE A 738 11.23 -5.95 -21.56
N LEU A 739 10.20 -6.58 -20.97
CA LEU A 739 8.98 -6.92 -21.70
C LEU A 739 8.17 -5.69 -22.07
N ARG A 740 8.11 -4.68 -21.19
CA ARG A 740 7.49 -3.38 -21.49
C ARG A 740 8.18 -2.65 -22.64
N ARG A 741 9.52 -2.70 -22.75
CA ARG A 741 10.27 -1.98 -23.79
C ARG A 741 10.32 -2.71 -25.13
N PHE A 742 10.48 -4.03 -25.13
CA PHE A 742 10.67 -4.80 -26.37
C PHE A 742 9.38 -5.48 -26.87
N HIS A 743 8.42 -5.74 -25.97
CA HIS A 743 7.17 -6.44 -26.28
C HIS A 743 5.95 -5.71 -25.69
N PHE A 744 5.90 -4.39 -25.87
CA PHE A 744 4.89 -3.50 -25.28
C PHE A 744 3.44 -3.94 -25.51
N ARG A 745 3.11 -4.51 -26.69
CA ARG A 745 1.74 -4.98 -26.99
C ARG A 745 1.31 -6.15 -26.11
N TRP A 746 2.23 -7.06 -25.78
CA TRP A 746 1.95 -8.16 -24.85
C TRP A 746 1.79 -7.61 -23.44
N TRP A 747 2.72 -6.73 -23.03
CA TRP A 747 2.72 -6.11 -21.72
C TRP A 747 1.40 -5.37 -21.45
N MET A 748 1.00 -4.50 -22.37
CA MET A 748 -0.24 -3.72 -22.29
C MET A 748 -1.48 -4.60 -22.13
N ARG A 749 -1.51 -5.77 -22.78
CA ARG A 749 -2.69 -6.66 -22.78
C ARG A 749 -2.74 -7.60 -21.59
N TYR A 750 -1.60 -8.16 -21.15
CA TYR A 750 -1.58 -9.29 -20.23
C TYR A 750 -0.85 -9.05 -18.90
N ASN A 751 -0.01 -8.03 -18.78
CA ASN A 751 0.86 -7.86 -17.60
C ASN A 751 0.07 -7.75 -16.28
N TYR A 752 -0.91 -6.85 -16.22
CA TYR A 752 -1.74 -6.71 -15.01
C TYR A 752 -2.64 -7.91 -14.75
N ILE A 753 -3.06 -8.63 -15.81
CA ILE A 753 -3.83 -9.86 -15.68
C ILE A 753 -2.98 -10.98 -15.11
N LEU A 754 -1.71 -11.09 -15.55
CA LEU A 754 -0.76 -12.05 -15.02
C LEU A 754 -0.50 -11.79 -13.54
N SER A 755 -0.27 -10.53 -13.14
CA SER A 755 -0.14 -10.18 -11.71
C SER A 755 -1.35 -10.64 -10.90
N ALA A 756 -2.56 -10.30 -11.35
CA ALA A 756 -3.78 -10.67 -10.63
C ALA A 756 -3.96 -12.20 -10.56
N ALA A 757 -3.60 -12.93 -11.62
CA ALA A 757 -3.70 -14.39 -11.67
C ALA A 757 -2.68 -15.08 -10.75
N LEU A 758 -1.44 -14.57 -10.66
CA LEU A 758 -0.41 -15.10 -9.77
C LEU A 758 -0.77 -14.86 -8.29
N ASP A 759 -1.23 -13.66 -7.94
CA ASP A 759 -1.66 -13.33 -6.57
C ASP A 759 -2.88 -14.18 -6.16
N ALA A 760 -3.88 -14.31 -7.04
CA ALA A 760 -5.05 -15.13 -6.79
C ALA A 760 -4.73 -16.63 -6.69
N GLY A 761 -3.87 -17.14 -7.58
CA GLY A 761 -3.46 -18.54 -7.59
C GLY A 761 -2.74 -18.95 -6.32
N VAL A 762 -1.80 -18.13 -5.84
CA VAL A 762 -1.13 -18.33 -4.55
C VAL A 762 -2.13 -18.24 -3.39
N ALA A 763 -3.01 -17.23 -3.35
CA ALA A 763 -3.99 -17.09 -2.28
C ALA A 763 -4.92 -18.32 -2.18
N LEU A 764 -5.43 -18.82 -3.31
CA LEU A 764 -6.23 -20.03 -3.36
C LEU A 764 -5.42 -21.28 -2.96
N GLY A 765 -4.18 -21.39 -3.45
CA GLY A 765 -3.28 -22.49 -3.13
C GLY A 765 -3.00 -22.56 -1.63
N LEU A 766 -2.70 -21.42 -1.02
CA LEU A 766 -2.43 -21.28 0.41
C LEU A 766 -3.64 -21.69 1.25
N VAL A 767 -4.84 -21.17 0.96
CA VAL A 767 -6.07 -21.53 1.68
C VAL A 767 -6.33 -23.03 1.59
N VAL A 768 -6.18 -23.64 0.41
CA VAL A 768 -6.38 -25.08 0.23
C VAL A 768 -5.32 -25.88 0.99
N ILE A 769 -4.03 -25.56 0.84
CA ILE A 769 -2.93 -26.24 1.57
C ILE A 769 -3.17 -26.17 3.08
N PHE A 770 -3.56 -25.00 3.58
CA PHE A 770 -3.84 -24.80 5.00
C PHE A 770 -4.96 -25.72 5.49
N PHE A 771 -6.15 -25.64 4.88
CA PHE A 771 -7.31 -26.40 5.36
C PHE A 771 -7.28 -27.89 5.03
N THR A 772 -6.50 -28.32 4.04
CA THR A 772 -6.45 -29.74 3.64
C THR A 772 -5.27 -30.50 4.22
N VAL A 773 -4.13 -29.84 4.46
CA VAL A 773 -2.89 -30.54 4.85
C VAL A 773 -2.27 -29.99 6.14
N GLN A 774 -2.27 -28.68 6.40
CA GLN A 774 -1.61 -28.13 7.59
C GLN A 774 -2.50 -28.12 8.84
N TYR A 775 -3.80 -27.85 8.69
CA TYR A 775 -4.73 -27.75 9.81
C TYR A 775 -5.30 -29.12 10.28
N PRO A 776 -5.70 -30.03 9.38
CA PRO A 776 -6.29 -31.30 9.81
C PRO A 776 -5.31 -32.17 10.61
N ALA A 777 -5.85 -32.98 11.54
CA ALA A 777 -5.10 -33.88 12.42
C ALA A 777 -3.97 -33.18 13.21
N ASN A 778 -4.19 -31.96 13.71
CA ASN A 778 -3.18 -31.16 14.44
C ASN A 778 -1.87 -30.96 13.64
N GLY A 779 -1.98 -30.87 12.31
CA GLY A 779 -0.81 -30.70 11.45
C GLY A 779 0.08 -31.94 11.36
N THR A 780 -0.39 -33.12 11.76
CA THR A 780 0.40 -34.36 11.66
C THR A 780 0.50 -34.91 10.25
N ILE A 781 -0.30 -34.42 9.31
CA ILE A 781 -0.27 -34.88 7.92
C ILE A 781 1.07 -34.49 7.30
N GLY A 782 1.82 -35.49 6.88
CA GLY A 782 3.15 -35.31 6.31
C GLY A 782 4.27 -35.08 7.32
N LEU A 783 4.02 -35.02 8.64
CA LEU A 783 5.07 -34.87 9.66
C LEU A 783 6.14 -35.96 9.56
N SER A 784 5.76 -37.21 9.26
CA SER A 784 6.69 -38.33 9.14
C SER A 784 7.29 -38.52 7.75
N THR A 785 6.84 -37.76 6.75
CA THR A 785 7.25 -37.92 5.34
C THR A 785 7.71 -36.60 4.74
N ILE A 786 6.78 -35.77 4.27
CA ILE A 786 7.04 -34.55 3.50
C ILE A 786 7.59 -33.44 4.41
N GLN A 787 7.34 -33.40 5.70
CA GLN A 787 7.91 -32.35 6.56
C GLN A 787 9.32 -32.69 7.05
N THR A 788 9.73 -33.95 7.04
CA THR A 788 11.05 -34.38 7.54
C THR A 788 12.12 -34.50 6.47
N TRP A 789 11.76 -34.69 5.20
CA TRP A 789 12.76 -34.82 4.13
C TRP A 789 13.58 -33.53 3.97
N TRP A 790 14.77 -33.68 3.38
CA TRP A 790 15.80 -32.64 3.33
C TRP A 790 15.32 -31.30 2.75
N GLY A 791 14.43 -31.29 1.77
CA GLY A 791 13.94 -30.03 1.20
C GLY A 791 13.05 -29.21 2.13
N ASN A 792 12.61 -29.77 3.26
CA ASN A 792 11.85 -29.05 4.29
C ASN A 792 12.62 -28.87 5.61
N THR A 793 13.74 -29.57 5.81
CA THR A 793 14.54 -29.50 7.04
C THR A 793 15.99 -29.03 6.83
N GLY A 794 16.54 -29.19 5.63
CA GLY A 794 17.95 -28.98 5.34
C GLY A 794 18.41 -27.54 5.53
N TYR A 795 17.58 -26.56 5.14
CA TYR A 795 17.89 -25.14 5.32
C TYR A 795 17.87 -24.69 6.79
N LEU A 796 17.18 -25.42 7.67
CA LEU A 796 17.12 -25.15 9.12
C LEU A 796 18.40 -25.56 9.86
N ASN A 797 19.22 -26.44 9.27
CA ASN A 797 20.46 -26.94 9.86
C ASN A 797 21.68 -26.09 9.41
N THR A 798 21.51 -24.78 9.38
CA THR A 798 22.52 -23.82 8.90
C THR A 798 22.83 -22.79 9.98
N ALA A 799 24.03 -22.23 9.96
CA ALA A 799 24.43 -21.13 10.83
C ALA A 799 23.51 -19.89 10.71
N ASP A 800 22.85 -19.73 9.55
CA ASP A 800 21.79 -18.75 9.29
C ASP A 800 20.52 -19.04 10.09
N ALA A 801 19.98 -20.26 9.99
CA ALA A 801 18.78 -20.63 10.73
C ALA A 801 18.97 -20.59 12.26
N LEU A 802 20.19 -20.85 12.73
CA LEU A 802 20.56 -20.79 14.15
C LEU A 802 20.84 -19.36 14.65
N GLY A 803 20.91 -18.36 13.77
CA GLY A 803 21.20 -16.98 14.19
C GLY A 803 22.60 -16.77 14.77
N THR A 804 23.60 -17.53 14.31
CA THR A 804 24.92 -17.53 14.95
C THR A 804 25.63 -16.16 14.82
N PRO A 805 26.09 -15.56 15.94
CA PRO A 805 26.83 -14.31 15.93
C PRO A 805 28.26 -14.52 15.41
N PHE A 806 28.90 -13.44 14.95
CA PHE A 806 30.28 -13.51 14.45
C PHE A 806 31.31 -13.54 15.59
N MET A 807 31.07 -12.77 16.65
CA MET A 807 31.90 -12.72 17.83
C MET A 807 31.22 -13.42 19.00
N VAL A 808 32.02 -14.10 19.83
CA VAL A 808 31.58 -14.67 21.10
C VAL A 808 32.10 -13.78 22.24
N PRO A 809 31.27 -13.42 23.22
CA PRO A 809 31.72 -12.62 24.37
C PRO A 809 32.86 -13.31 25.13
N THR A 810 33.90 -12.57 25.49
CA THR A 810 35.01 -13.08 26.31
C THR A 810 34.67 -13.17 27.80
N GLY A 811 33.54 -12.57 28.23
CA GLY A 811 33.03 -12.56 29.60
C GLY A 811 31.52 -12.81 29.64
N PRO A 812 30.88 -12.71 30.82
CA PRO A 812 29.45 -13.01 30.97
C PRO A 812 28.53 -12.00 30.28
N THR A 813 29.02 -10.79 29.99
CA THR A 813 28.27 -9.71 29.34
C THR A 813 29.14 -8.97 28.32
N PHE A 814 28.50 -8.36 27.33
CA PHE A 814 29.11 -7.43 26.36
C PHE A 814 28.30 -6.13 26.24
N GLY A 815 28.86 -5.10 25.62
CA GLY A 815 28.20 -3.81 25.49
C GLY A 815 28.76 -2.73 26.43
N PRO A 816 28.08 -1.58 26.55
CA PRO A 816 28.52 -0.46 27.37
C PRO A 816 28.41 -0.81 28.86
N ALA A 817 29.35 -0.32 29.66
CA ALA A 817 29.33 -0.54 31.11
C ALA A 817 28.30 0.35 31.86
N THR A 818 27.84 1.42 31.22
CA THR A 818 26.87 2.38 31.76
C THR A 818 25.91 2.81 30.66
N TRP A 819 24.61 2.89 30.92
CA TRP A 819 23.59 3.21 29.91
C TRP A 819 22.53 4.21 30.40
#